data_AF-A0A9W6TVE7-F1
#
_entry.id   AF-A0A9W6TVE7-F1
#
_cell.length_a   1.000
_cell.length_b   1.000
_cell.length_c   1.000
_cell.angle_alpha   90.00
_cell.angle_beta   90.00
_cell.angle_gamma   90.00
#
_symmetry.space_group_name_H-M   'P 1'
#
loop_
_entity.id
_entity.type
_entity.pdbx_description
1 polymer ?
#
loop_
_entity_poly.entity_id
_entity_poly.type
_entity_poly.pdbx_seq_one_letter_code
_entity_poly.pdbx_strand_id
1 'polypeptide(L)'
;MKKLQGGKRGPRTSSLDSTVITRETEIIVVHSKTKRYAYVSLSATWWGLAVLTGAHNPTEILRVFPSSLIQGYLGEGMIRDSPLVEEVLGGDTTPRDFVLFLESETQTSTKSCSMVPLFNPDIYNYEFLSNGFQDIINQTEYHISVLAEMELVVIVVDCTFKQIILGDPSVARFFYVVRSRAKLTDMYVVTMSLNVQQYEVRNIKKRGPALVGMLTMVQDMQAEQVDQFYMISTTYPYQRSLNFEMYELVGITDESYLELRSIPREPSSEPVKQLITARKRGFYNGDSQANVRVMYSILEGLNAKTALTRWEWIGEAVTIDSWAWVHCIHLFFGMQTVYSLIVLVLVTYQKICSGKVWIGDPFASLSTASLVLRGVLVVISWCLDSFWSVNEYAMSRAAMITGSQVVRVHKEVMHADIMVVFLALVGFLSSIFRERIDPAIAIFLFEFVHTYRLALMRSSSAVLNEVETYSEAQWKVGIAKVTPTIASMSPMRLWSSFEFPSKDPTFLFASFFPTMYMLVVISFLAIIRKIYHYRCPEQTRQRSSQSSDTSGNEKSAMMSRGIFTNFELATGAELETRYGLISDYNNYVFFKGMKFASADGVYCSGYVIVNGKFLVATKHLLSIIIMKATGSRFTNVYAYEVEGNTVKDTARLVHTSTFLWSDLWHLSVTFLSNGYKGLVENTKYNITTLKNLELVVIVVNCTFRQLKVGDPSAVRVYNFVRSFDDPNDVQLITVSLSVQDYEVRGHAKKGPAVVGMLTIIHDMQDRDIQQFYMVAPTYPYQRSPDFEMYEYVGISDESFLELRSIPRDPLTHPVKNLIAARKRGFFNGDSQSNVRVMYSTLESANATTALTRWEWIGEAVTIDSWAWVHWGHLYFGLQTIYSLIVLFFVTYHKLRAGKIWIGDPFASVSTTSLVIRGMVVFISWYIDSFWSINSTRCHELR
;
A
#
# COMPACT_ATOMS: atom_id res chain seq x y z
N MET A 1 39.75 -60.63 -36.89
CA MET A 1 40.61 -59.80 -36.00
C MET A 1 40.17 -58.35 -36.18
N LYS A 2 39.76 -57.51 -35.20
CA LYS A 2 39.87 -57.45 -33.74
C LYS A 2 38.63 -56.72 -33.18
N LYS A 3 38.13 -57.19 -32.02
CA LYS A 3 37.26 -56.46 -31.09
C LYS A 3 37.89 -55.12 -30.68
N LEU A 4 37.11 -54.04 -30.61
CA LEU A 4 37.42 -52.86 -29.78
C LEU A 4 36.16 -52.40 -29.06
N GLN A 5 36.37 -52.02 -27.80
CA GLN A 5 35.43 -52.00 -26.69
C GLN A 5 34.54 -50.76 -26.65
N GLY A 6 33.35 -50.93 -26.06
CA GLY A 6 32.47 -49.84 -25.66
C GLY A 6 33.08 -48.97 -24.57
N GLY A 7 33.23 -47.68 -24.87
CA GLY A 7 33.49 -46.64 -23.88
C GLY A 7 32.20 -46.21 -23.20
N LYS A 8 32.11 -46.42 -21.88
CA LYS A 8 31.10 -45.82 -21.01
C LYS A 8 31.18 -44.29 -21.14
N ARG A 9 30.10 -43.66 -21.60
CA ARG A 9 29.90 -42.20 -21.45
C ARG A 9 29.78 -41.91 -19.95
N GLY A 10 30.75 -41.17 -19.41
CA GLY A 10 30.64 -40.56 -18.09
C GLY A 10 29.48 -39.56 -18.03
N PRO A 11 28.95 -39.26 -16.84
CA PRO A 11 27.87 -38.29 -16.68
C PRO A 11 28.34 -36.91 -17.14
N ARG A 12 27.59 -36.30 -18.06
CA ARG A 12 27.74 -34.90 -18.44
C ARG A 12 27.59 -34.04 -17.18
N THR A 13 28.66 -33.34 -16.81
CA THR A 13 28.63 -32.23 -15.87
C THR A 13 27.91 -31.05 -16.51
N SER A 14 26.58 -30.98 -16.35
CA SER A 14 25.81 -29.78 -16.67
C SER A 14 25.87 -28.79 -15.50
N SER A 15 26.63 -27.71 -15.74
CA SER A 15 26.42 -26.33 -15.28
C SER A 15 26.27 -26.05 -13.77
N LEU A 16 27.40 -25.94 -13.09
CA LEU A 16 27.50 -25.10 -11.88
C LEU A 16 27.56 -23.60 -12.24
N ASP A 17 28.03 -23.25 -13.45
CA ASP A 17 28.20 -21.85 -13.86
C ASP A 17 26.89 -21.16 -14.27
N SER A 18 25.91 -21.88 -14.82
CA SER A 18 24.65 -21.25 -15.26
C SER A 18 23.74 -20.85 -14.09
N THR A 19 23.76 -21.60 -12.98
CA THR A 19 22.92 -21.33 -11.79
C THR A 19 23.45 -20.19 -10.93
N VAL A 20 24.76 -19.94 -10.95
CA VAL A 20 25.39 -18.78 -10.30
C VAL A 20 25.10 -17.50 -11.09
N ILE A 21 25.24 -17.54 -12.42
CA ILE A 21 24.97 -16.38 -13.30
C ILE A 21 23.50 -15.95 -13.25
N THR A 22 22.54 -16.90 -13.27
CA THR A 22 21.10 -16.55 -13.18
C THR A 22 20.75 -15.89 -11.85
N ARG A 23 21.36 -16.33 -10.75
CA ARG A 23 21.10 -15.81 -9.41
C ARG A 23 21.64 -14.39 -9.22
N GLU A 24 22.81 -14.08 -9.76
CA GLU A 24 23.39 -12.73 -9.72
C GLU A 24 22.54 -11.73 -10.53
N THR A 25 22.05 -12.15 -11.70
CA THR A 25 21.16 -11.28 -12.50
C THR A 25 19.82 -11.00 -11.82
N GLU A 26 19.21 -11.99 -11.16
CA GLU A 26 17.94 -11.85 -10.44
C GLU A 26 18.06 -10.85 -9.28
N ILE A 27 19.12 -10.96 -8.48
CA ILE A 27 19.35 -10.06 -7.33
C ILE A 27 19.57 -8.61 -7.77
N ILE A 28 20.30 -8.38 -8.88
CA ILE A 28 20.49 -7.03 -9.44
C ILE A 28 19.15 -6.43 -9.89
N VAL A 29 18.28 -7.25 -10.49
CA VAL A 29 16.93 -6.81 -10.90
C VAL A 29 16.11 -6.43 -9.67
N VAL A 30 16.08 -7.25 -8.62
CA VAL A 30 15.35 -6.94 -7.37
C VAL A 30 15.83 -5.61 -6.78
N HIS A 31 17.14 -5.35 -6.73
CA HIS A 31 17.70 -4.07 -6.26
C HIS A 31 17.24 -2.87 -7.09
N SER A 32 17.25 -3.00 -8.42
CA SER A 32 16.75 -1.97 -9.32
C SER A 32 15.26 -1.68 -9.04
N LYS A 33 14.46 -2.72 -8.82
CA LYS A 33 13.03 -2.58 -8.50
C LYS A 33 12.77 -1.97 -7.13
N THR A 34 13.58 -2.26 -6.10
CA THR A 34 13.44 -1.58 -4.80
C THR A 34 13.80 -0.10 -4.88
N LYS A 35 14.88 0.25 -5.60
CA LYS A 35 15.24 1.65 -5.85
C LYS A 35 14.12 2.39 -6.56
N ARG A 36 13.49 1.73 -7.56
CA ARG A 36 12.30 2.26 -8.24
C ARG A 36 11.13 2.48 -7.27
N TYR A 37 10.83 1.53 -6.39
CA TYR A 37 9.78 1.69 -5.37
C TYR A 37 10.05 2.90 -4.47
N ALA A 38 11.26 3.04 -3.94
CA ALA A 38 11.65 4.18 -3.11
C ALA A 38 11.54 5.53 -3.88
N TYR A 39 12.02 5.56 -5.12
CA TYR A 39 11.91 6.72 -5.99
C TYR A 39 10.45 7.14 -6.21
N VAL A 40 9.57 6.19 -6.50
CA VAL A 40 8.14 6.44 -6.72
C VAL A 40 7.50 7.02 -5.45
N SER A 41 7.75 6.44 -4.28
CA SER A 41 7.21 6.95 -3.02
C SER A 41 7.71 8.37 -2.66
N LEU A 42 9.00 8.64 -2.85
CA LEU A 42 9.56 9.98 -2.61
C LEU A 42 9.05 11.01 -3.64
N SER A 43 8.88 10.60 -4.90
CA SER A 43 8.30 11.43 -5.95
C SER A 43 6.85 11.78 -5.65
N ALA A 44 6.03 10.80 -5.21
CA ALA A 44 4.66 11.04 -4.78
C ALA A 44 4.59 12.04 -3.62
N THR A 45 5.52 11.98 -2.67
CA THR A 45 5.62 12.95 -1.58
C THR A 45 5.92 14.35 -2.11
N TRP A 46 6.90 14.49 -3.00
CA TRP A 46 7.26 15.77 -3.60
C TRP A 46 6.07 16.40 -4.33
N TRP A 47 5.36 15.62 -5.14
CA TRP A 47 4.18 16.10 -5.87
C TRP A 47 2.99 16.40 -4.95
N GLY A 48 2.78 15.60 -3.89
CA GLY A 48 1.77 15.91 -2.87
C GLY A 48 2.05 17.25 -2.17
N LEU A 49 3.31 17.55 -1.85
CA LEU A 49 3.71 18.86 -1.32
C LEU A 49 3.51 19.98 -2.34
N ALA A 50 3.84 19.76 -3.61
CA ALA A 50 3.63 20.75 -4.68
C ALA A 50 2.16 21.16 -4.81
N VAL A 51 1.24 20.19 -4.73
CA VAL A 51 -0.21 20.44 -4.72
C VAL A 51 -0.63 21.26 -3.51
N LEU A 52 -0.15 20.90 -2.32
CA LEU A 52 -0.45 21.65 -1.08
C LEU A 52 0.08 23.09 -1.11
N THR A 53 1.19 23.33 -1.79
CA THR A 53 1.74 24.69 -1.97
C THR A 53 1.02 25.52 -3.03
N GLY A 54 0.04 24.94 -3.74
CA GLY A 54 -0.68 25.62 -4.82
C GLY A 54 0.20 25.93 -6.01
N ALA A 55 1.17 25.05 -6.33
CA ALA A 55 2.07 25.27 -7.46
C ALA A 55 1.29 25.42 -8.77
N HIS A 56 1.52 26.51 -9.50
CA HIS A 56 0.86 26.77 -10.77
C HIS A 56 1.23 25.72 -11.82
N ASN A 57 0.23 25.29 -12.58
CA ASN A 57 0.46 24.48 -13.77
C ASN A 57 0.97 25.37 -14.91
N PRO A 58 1.80 24.84 -15.83
CA PRO A 58 2.26 25.61 -16.97
C PRO A 58 1.08 26.01 -17.86
N THR A 59 1.13 27.23 -18.38
CA THR A 59 0.23 27.69 -19.43
C THR A 59 0.41 26.84 -20.68
N GLU A 60 -0.69 26.31 -21.21
CA GLU A 60 -0.67 25.43 -22.39
C GLU A 60 -1.83 25.77 -23.35
N ILE A 61 -1.66 25.42 -24.63
CA ILE A 61 -2.74 25.51 -25.62
C ILE A 61 -3.70 24.35 -25.34
N LEU A 62 -4.80 24.65 -24.65
CA LEU A 62 -5.74 23.65 -24.17
C LEU A 62 -6.69 23.18 -25.27
N ARG A 63 -7.02 24.05 -26.23
CA ARG A 63 -7.84 23.72 -27.41
C ARG A 63 -7.53 24.63 -28.60
N VAL A 64 -7.74 24.09 -29.80
CA VAL A 64 -7.80 24.86 -31.05
C VAL A 64 -9.11 24.53 -31.73
N PHE A 65 -9.88 25.55 -32.11
CA PHE A 65 -11.10 25.38 -32.90
C PHE A 65 -10.82 25.78 -34.35
N PRO A 66 -10.59 24.81 -35.24
CA PRO A 66 -10.40 25.07 -36.66
C PRO A 66 -11.73 25.33 -37.37
N SER A 67 -11.68 26.18 -38.39
CA SER A 67 -12.66 26.37 -39.47
C SER A 67 -11.90 26.19 -40.79
N SER A 68 -12.05 25.02 -41.42
CA SER A 68 -11.18 24.60 -42.52
C SER A 68 -11.65 24.99 -43.92
N LEU A 69 -12.94 25.25 -44.12
CA LEU A 69 -13.49 25.54 -45.45
C LEU A 69 -13.39 27.02 -45.78
N ILE A 70 -13.63 27.90 -44.80
CA ILE A 70 -13.77 29.34 -45.04
C ILE A 70 -12.60 29.94 -45.82
N GLN A 71 -11.37 29.49 -45.56
CA GLN A 71 -10.19 29.99 -46.26
C GLN A 71 -10.21 29.69 -47.76
N GLY A 72 -10.59 28.48 -48.15
CA GLY A 72 -10.67 28.09 -49.56
C GLY A 72 -11.70 28.94 -50.32
N TYR A 73 -12.83 29.21 -49.67
CA TYR A 73 -13.88 30.06 -50.20
C TYR A 73 -13.48 31.55 -50.29
N LEU A 74 -12.63 32.04 -49.37
CA LEU A 74 -12.16 33.43 -49.39
C LEU A 74 -10.94 33.67 -50.29
N GLY A 75 -10.24 32.60 -50.69
CA GLY A 75 -9.05 32.70 -51.53
C GLY A 75 -7.86 33.33 -50.78
N GLU A 76 -6.91 33.88 -51.55
CA GLU A 76 -5.63 34.40 -51.05
C GLU A 76 -5.46 35.90 -51.36
N GLY A 77 -6.53 36.65 -51.66
CA GLY A 77 -6.48 38.08 -52.00
C GLY A 77 -7.68 38.87 -51.47
N MET A 78 -8.12 39.86 -52.23
CA MET A 78 -9.28 40.71 -51.89
C MET A 78 -10.57 39.89 -51.77
N ILE A 79 -11.38 40.17 -50.75
CA ILE A 79 -12.67 39.46 -50.55
C ILE A 79 -13.60 39.58 -51.77
N ARG A 80 -13.56 40.72 -52.48
CA ARG A 80 -14.36 40.94 -53.69
C ARG A 80 -14.12 39.91 -54.78
N ASP A 81 -12.87 39.46 -54.91
CA ASP A 81 -12.39 38.56 -55.97
C ASP A 81 -12.36 37.09 -55.49
N SER A 82 -12.90 36.82 -54.29
CA SER A 82 -12.89 35.49 -53.70
C SER A 82 -13.86 34.54 -54.42
N PRO A 83 -13.58 33.22 -54.43
CA PRO A 83 -14.51 32.20 -54.95
C PRO A 83 -15.91 32.28 -54.31
N LEU A 84 -15.99 32.67 -53.04
CA LEU A 84 -17.26 32.89 -52.34
C LEU A 84 -18.11 33.96 -53.03
N VAL A 85 -17.52 35.07 -53.46
CA VAL A 85 -18.26 36.17 -54.08
C VAL A 85 -18.48 35.92 -55.58
N GLU A 86 -17.44 35.52 -56.31
CA GLU A 86 -17.51 35.35 -57.76
C GLU A 86 -18.23 34.07 -58.18
N GLU A 87 -17.93 32.93 -57.55
CA GLU A 87 -18.45 31.62 -57.97
C GLU A 87 -19.72 31.24 -57.22
N VAL A 88 -19.75 31.37 -55.89
CA VAL A 88 -20.88 30.92 -55.06
C VAL A 88 -22.04 31.92 -55.10
N LEU A 89 -21.75 33.23 -54.99
CA LEU A 89 -22.76 34.28 -55.10
C LEU A 89 -22.97 34.77 -56.54
N GLY A 90 -22.19 34.27 -57.51
CA GLY A 90 -22.30 34.65 -58.92
C GLY A 90 -21.96 36.10 -59.21
N GLY A 91 -21.08 36.72 -58.40
CA GLY A 91 -20.74 38.13 -58.46
C GLY A 91 -21.82 39.10 -57.95
N ASP A 92 -22.97 38.58 -57.48
CA ASP A 92 -24.07 39.39 -56.98
C ASP A 92 -23.94 39.64 -55.47
N THR A 93 -23.75 40.91 -55.12
CA THR A 93 -23.56 41.37 -53.74
C THR A 93 -24.84 41.95 -53.11
N THR A 94 -26.01 41.71 -53.70
CA THR A 94 -27.28 42.13 -53.09
C THR A 94 -27.57 41.35 -51.80
N PRO A 95 -28.13 42.01 -50.75
CA PRO A 95 -28.43 41.36 -49.47
C PRO A 95 -29.27 40.10 -49.60
N ARG A 96 -28.95 39.09 -48.79
CA ARG A 96 -29.63 37.78 -48.72
C ARG A 96 -30.39 37.64 -47.41
N ASP A 97 -31.50 36.91 -47.46
CA ASP A 97 -32.37 36.58 -46.32
C ASP A 97 -32.15 35.16 -45.76
N PHE A 98 -31.00 34.56 -46.07
CA PHE A 98 -30.63 33.21 -45.64
C PHE A 98 -29.17 33.15 -45.12
N VAL A 99 -28.87 32.06 -44.43
CA VAL A 99 -27.50 31.70 -44.02
C VAL A 99 -26.92 30.72 -45.04
N LEU A 100 -25.70 30.98 -45.50
CA LEU A 100 -24.95 30.09 -46.37
C LEU A 100 -24.07 29.16 -45.53
N PHE A 101 -24.30 27.86 -45.64
CA PHE A 101 -23.55 26.82 -44.96
C PHE A 101 -22.52 26.20 -45.90
N LEU A 102 -21.25 26.25 -45.55
CA LEU A 102 -20.17 25.60 -46.30
C LEU A 102 -20.07 24.15 -45.84
N GLU A 103 -20.50 23.19 -46.66
CA GLU A 103 -20.55 21.76 -46.30
C GLU A 103 -19.30 20.99 -46.72
N SER A 104 -18.69 21.36 -47.84
CA SER A 104 -17.42 20.84 -48.34
C SER A 104 -16.67 21.94 -49.11
N GLU A 105 -15.56 21.62 -49.78
CA GLU A 105 -14.82 22.58 -50.61
C GLU A 105 -15.62 23.09 -51.81
N THR A 106 -16.66 22.38 -52.24
CA THR A 106 -17.45 22.69 -53.44
C THR A 106 -18.96 22.69 -53.21
N GLN A 107 -19.43 22.25 -52.05
CA GLN A 107 -20.85 22.12 -51.74
C GLN A 107 -21.27 23.12 -50.66
N THR A 108 -22.34 23.85 -50.95
CA THR A 108 -22.98 24.78 -50.02
C THR A 108 -24.46 24.46 -49.85
N SER A 109 -25.01 24.82 -48.70
CA SER A 109 -26.43 24.66 -48.35
C SER A 109 -26.98 25.97 -47.81
N THR A 110 -28.29 26.22 -47.96
CA THR A 110 -28.97 27.39 -47.36
C THR A 110 -29.89 27.00 -46.19
N LYS A 111 -29.94 25.71 -45.84
CA LYS A 111 -30.84 25.17 -44.82
C LYS A 111 -30.14 24.80 -43.53
N SER A 112 -29.03 24.08 -43.61
CA SER A 112 -28.27 23.59 -42.46
C SER A 112 -26.94 22.97 -42.89
N CYS A 113 -26.12 22.59 -41.91
CA CYS A 113 -25.00 21.66 -42.08
C CYS A 113 -25.51 20.21 -42.09
N SER A 114 -25.90 19.68 -43.25
CA SER A 114 -26.61 18.39 -43.37
C SER A 114 -25.81 17.18 -42.89
N MET A 115 -24.48 17.23 -43.01
CA MET A 115 -23.57 16.16 -42.60
C MET A 115 -23.16 16.22 -41.12
N VAL A 116 -23.67 17.19 -40.33
CA VAL A 116 -23.30 17.36 -38.92
C VAL A 116 -24.46 16.96 -37.99
N PRO A 117 -24.39 15.79 -37.32
CA PRO A 117 -25.52 15.26 -36.54
C PRO A 117 -25.94 16.13 -35.35
N LEU A 118 -24.99 16.87 -34.76
CA LEU A 118 -25.21 17.69 -33.57
C LEU A 118 -25.38 19.19 -33.90
N PHE A 119 -25.69 19.51 -35.17
CA PHE A 119 -25.93 20.88 -35.60
C PHE A 119 -27.12 21.50 -34.84
N ASN A 120 -26.93 22.72 -34.34
CA ASN A 120 -27.96 23.45 -33.62
C ASN A 120 -28.55 24.59 -34.49
N PRO A 121 -29.75 24.41 -35.07
CA PRO A 121 -30.37 25.42 -35.93
C PRO A 121 -30.80 26.67 -35.15
N ASP A 122 -30.98 26.61 -33.83
CA ASP A 122 -31.39 27.77 -33.03
C ASP A 122 -30.27 28.80 -32.88
N ILE A 123 -29.00 28.36 -32.96
CA ILE A 123 -27.82 29.24 -32.92
C ILE A 123 -27.49 29.76 -34.32
N TYR A 124 -27.62 28.90 -35.34
CA TYR A 124 -27.13 29.16 -36.69
C TYR A 124 -28.28 29.38 -37.68
N ASN A 125 -29.22 30.28 -37.37
CA ASN A 125 -30.30 30.69 -38.27
C ASN A 125 -30.19 32.17 -38.64
N TYR A 126 -30.85 32.53 -39.75
CA TYR A 126 -30.80 33.88 -40.29
C TYR A 126 -31.37 34.91 -39.31
N GLU A 127 -32.51 34.64 -38.68
CA GLU A 127 -33.17 35.59 -37.77
C GLU A 127 -32.26 35.97 -36.60
N PHE A 128 -31.69 35.00 -35.90
CA PHE A 128 -30.80 35.24 -34.77
C PHE A 128 -29.50 35.94 -35.19
N LEU A 129 -28.86 35.48 -36.25
CA LEU A 129 -27.57 36.02 -36.68
C LEU A 129 -27.68 37.40 -37.35
N SER A 130 -28.74 37.67 -38.11
CA SER A 130 -28.97 38.99 -38.72
C SER A 130 -29.38 40.04 -37.68
N ASN A 131 -30.26 39.68 -36.73
CA ASN A 131 -30.59 40.56 -35.60
C ASN A 131 -29.37 40.85 -34.75
N GLY A 132 -28.53 39.82 -34.49
CA GLY A 132 -27.26 40.00 -33.81
C GLY A 132 -26.33 41.00 -34.51
N PHE A 133 -26.24 40.95 -35.84
CA PHE A 133 -25.47 41.92 -36.62
C PHE A 133 -25.98 43.36 -36.45
N GLN A 134 -27.30 43.56 -36.49
CA GLN A 134 -27.91 44.88 -36.28
C GLN A 134 -27.68 45.39 -34.85
N ASP A 135 -27.83 44.53 -33.84
CA ASP A 135 -27.50 44.85 -32.46
C ASP A 135 -26.02 45.24 -32.32
N ILE A 136 -25.10 44.53 -32.97
CA ILE A 136 -23.67 44.89 -32.94
C ILE A 136 -23.44 46.27 -33.54
N ILE A 137 -23.99 46.59 -34.72
CA ILE A 137 -23.83 47.92 -35.34
C ILE A 137 -24.35 49.00 -34.40
N ASN A 138 -25.62 48.90 -34.00
CA ASN A 138 -26.28 49.93 -33.18
C ASN A 138 -25.59 50.13 -31.82
N GLN A 139 -25.04 49.06 -31.24
CA GLN A 139 -24.46 49.11 -29.90
C GLN A 139 -22.94 49.32 -29.92
N THR A 140 -22.28 49.42 -31.08
CA THR A 140 -20.82 49.62 -31.19
C THR A 140 -20.40 50.76 -32.12
N GLU A 141 -21.34 51.43 -32.79
CA GLU A 141 -21.06 52.54 -33.72
C GLU A 141 -20.28 53.71 -33.12
N TYR A 142 -20.39 53.94 -31.80
CA TYR A 142 -19.63 54.99 -31.09
C TYR A 142 -18.12 54.73 -31.06
N HIS A 143 -17.69 53.51 -31.37
CA HIS A 143 -16.28 53.12 -31.42
C HIS A 143 -15.86 52.56 -32.78
N ILE A 144 -16.67 51.69 -33.38
CA ILE A 144 -16.40 51.09 -34.70
C ILE A 144 -17.31 51.74 -35.76
N SER A 145 -17.05 53.01 -36.07
CA SER A 145 -17.89 53.77 -37.01
C SER A 145 -17.97 53.14 -38.40
N VAL A 146 -16.90 52.45 -38.84
CA VAL A 146 -16.82 51.78 -40.14
C VAL A 146 -17.92 50.73 -40.32
N LEU A 147 -18.35 50.03 -39.26
CA LEU A 147 -19.41 49.03 -39.36
C LEU A 147 -20.78 49.64 -39.68
N ALA A 148 -21.05 50.87 -39.27
CA ALA A 148 -22.31 51.56 -39.57
C ALA A 148 -22.45 51.91 -41.06
N GLU A 149 -21.32 52.08 -41.76
CA GLU A 149 -21.27 52.33 -43.21
C GLU A 149 -21.39 51.05 -44.05
N MET A 150 -21.45 49.88 -43.41
CA MET A 150 -21.54 48.60 -44.08
C MET A 150 -22.99 48.12 -44.24
N GLU A 151 -23.21 47.33 -45.27
CA GLU A 151 -24.45 46.60 -45.55
C GLU A 151 -24.16 45.09 -45.54
N LEU A 152 -24.99 44.32 -44.83
CA LEU A 152 -24.87 42.86 -44.77
C LEU A 152 -25.28 42.25 -46.13
N VAL A 153 -24.35 41.53 -46.77
CA VAL A 153 -24.60 40.80 -48.01
C VAL A 153 -25.12 39.41 -47.69
N VAL A 154 -24.36 38.61 -46.96
CA VAL A 154 -24.75 37.24 -46.58
C VAL A 154 -24.03 36.80 -45.30
N ILE A 155 -24.67 35.92 -44.55
CA ILE A 155 -24.08 35.27 -43.36
C ILE A 155 -23.56 33.91 -43.78
N VAL A 156 -22.31 33.61 -43.45
CA VAL A 156 -21.63 32.37 -43.82
C VAL A 156 -21.26 31.57 -42.57
N VAL A 157 -21.55 30.28 -42.59
CA VAL A 157 -21.23 29.33 -41.52
C VAL A 157 -20.37 28.21 -42.10
N ASP A 158 -19.17 28.06 -41.56
CA ASP A 158 -18.29 26.94 -41.89
C ASP A 158 -18.70 25.70 -41.09
N CYS A 159 -19.28 24.69 -41.76
CA CYS A 159 -19.75 23.47 -41.10
C CYS A 159 -18.62 22.60 -40.54
N THR A 160 -17.36 22.87 -40.92
CA THR A 160 -16.19 22.19 -40.34
C THR A 160 -15.74 22.80 -39.02
N PHE A 161 -16.37 23.89 -38.56
CA PHE A 161 -16.05 24.48 -37.27
C PHE A 161 -16.23 23.45 -36.15
N LYS A 162 -15.14 23.15 -35.43
CA LYS A 162 -15.10 22.00 -34.51
C LYS A 162 -16.21 22.01 -33.45
N GLN A 163 -16.65 23.19 -33.00
CA GLN A 163 -17.71 23.29 -31.99
C GLN A 163 -19.11 22.99 -32.54
N ILE A 164 -19.36 23.21 -33.83
CA ILE A 164 -20.59 22.78 -34.52
C ILE A 164 -20.63 21.25 -34.57
N ILE A 165 -19.51 20.61 -34.94
CA ILE A 165 -19.39 19.15 -35.00
C ILE A 165 -19.64 18.51 -33.62
N LEU A 166 -19.13 19.13 -32.55
CA LEU A 166 -19.30 18.64 -31.18
C LEU A 166 -20.65 19.03 -30.55
N GLY A 167 -21.45 19.87 -31.21
CA GLY A 167 -22.69 20.42 -30.65
C GLY A 167 -22.47 21.24 -29.38
N ASP A 168 -21.37 22.00 -29.27
CA ASP A 168 -21.11 22.84 -28.07
C ASP A 168 -21.98 24.11 -28.13
N PRO A 169 -22.97 24.27 -27.23
CA PRO A 169 -23.87 25.42 -27.25
C PRO A 169 -23.26 26.70 -26.62
N SER A 170 -22.04 26.63 -26.10
CA SER A 170 -21.38 27.76 -25.41
C SER A 170 -20.48 28.59 -26.31
N VAL A 171 -20.26 28.16 -27.56
CA VAL A 171 -19.37 28.81 -28.51
C VAL A 171 -20.00 28.81 -29.89
N ALA A 172 -20.00 29.96 -30.55
CA ALA A 172 -20.45 30.09 -31.93
C ALA A 172 -19.43 30.92 -32.72
N ARG A 173 -19.25 30.57 -33.98
CA ARG A 173 -18.40 31.31 -34.92
C ARG A 173 -19.03 31.30 -36.30
N PHE A 174 -19.08 32.48 -36.92
CA PHE A 174 -19.69 32.70 -38.22
C PHE A 174 -19.09 33.98 -38.84
N PHE A 175 -19.35 34.18 -40.13
CA PHE A 175 -18.71 35.19 -40.94
C PHE A 175 -19.78 36.03 -41.63
N TYR A 176 -19.78 37.34 -41.39
CA TYR A 176 -20.61 38.28 -42.13
C TYR A 176 -19.84 38.76 -43.36
N VAL A 177 -20.35 38.50 -44.55
CA VAL A 177 -19.88 39.14 -45.76
C VAL A 177 -20.61 40.46 -45.87
N VAL A 178 -19.88 41.56 -45.86
CA VAL A 178 -20.44 42.91 -45.87
C VAL A 178 -19.82 43.74 -46.98
N ARG A 179 -20.56 44.76 -47.45
CA ARG A 179 -20.06 45.72 -48.44
C ARG A 179 -20.25 47.15 -47.96
N SER A 180 -19.41 48.07 -48.44
CA SER A 180 -19.62 49.50 -48.19
C SER A 180 -20.90 49.98 -48.87
N ARG A 181 -21.70 50.78 -48.15
CA ARG A 181 -22.87 51.47 -48.70
C ARG A 181 -22.48 52.53 -49.74
N ALA A 182 -21.28 53.11 -49.62
CA ALA A 182 -20.79 54.15 -50.53
C ALA A 182 -20.18 53.54 -51.80
N LYS A 183 -19.47 52.41 -51.68
CA LYS A 183 -18.78 51.75 -52.78
C LYS A 183 -19.02 50.24 -52.75
N LEU A 184 -19.96 49.78 -53.59
CA LEU A 184 -20.44 48.39 -53.60
C LEU A 184 -19.36 47.35 -53.97
N THR A 185 -18.20 47.79 -54.50
CA THR A 185 -17.05 46.91 -54.77
C THR A 185 -16.22 46.60 -53.53
N ASP A 186 -16.36 47.41 -52.48
CA ASP A 186 -15.52 47.31 -51.29
C ASP A 186 -16.17 46.33 -50.32
N MET A 187 -15.71 45.09 -50.39
CA MET A 187 -16.21 43.93 -49.66
C MET A 187 -15.28 43.58 -48.51
N TYR A 188 -15.88 43.19 -47.39
CA TYR A 188 -15.17 42.76 -46.19
C TYR A 188 -15.80 41.48 -45.65
N VAL A 189 -15.00 40.67 -44.96
CA VAL A 189 -15.48 39.61 -44.08
C VAL A 189 -15.31 40.08 -42.64
N VAL A 190 -16.42 40.15 -41.92
CA VAL A 190 -16.45 40.39 -40.48
C VAL A 190 -16.66 39.05 -39.78
N THR A 191 -15.61 38.55 -39.14
CA THR A 191 -15.67 37.33 -38.34
C THR A 191 -16.22 37.65 -36.98
N MET A 192 -17.22 36.87 -36.58
CA MET A 192 -17.80 36.93 -35.25
C MET A 192 -17.48 35.65 -34.50
N SER A 193 -16.77 35.78 -33.37
CA SER A 193 -16.48 34.68 -32.45
C SER A 193 -17.19 34.96 -31.12
N LEU A 194 -18.31 34.29 -30.88
CA LEU A 194 -19.12 34.41 -29.67
C LEU A 194 -18.84 33.26 -28.72
N ASN A 195 -18.74 33.55 -27.43
CA ASN A 195 -18.75 32.53 -26.40
C ASN A 195 -19.44 33.01 -25.12
N VAL A 196 -20.03 32.08 -24.36
CA VAL A 196 -20.65 32.39 -23.08
C VAL A 196 -19.67 32.05 -21.96
N GLN A 197 -19.23 33.05 -21.22
CA GLN A 197 -18.22 32.94 -20.16
C GLN A 197 -18.75 33.42 -18.81
N GLN A 198 -18.03 33.10 -17.74
CA GLN A 198 -18.24 33.75 -16.46
C GLN A 198 -17.47 35.05 -16.42
N TYR A 199 -18.12 36.14 -16.00
CA TYR A 199 -17.47 37.42 -15.76
C TYR A 199 -17.54 37.82 -14.30
N GLU A 200 -16.61 38.69 -13.90
CA GLU A 200 -16.60 39.36 -12.60
C GLU A 200 -16.15 40.82 -12.75
N VAL A 201 -16.81 41.72 -12.03
CA VAL A 201 -16.41 43.12 -11.84
C VAL A 201 -16.17 43.32 -10.35
N ARG A 202 -14.90 43.17 -9.94
CA ARG A 202 -14.49 43.10 -8.53
C ARG A 202 -14.90 44.35 -7.74
N ASN A 203 -14.75 45.54 -8.33
CA ASN A 203 -15.02 46.83 -7.68
C ASN A 203 -16.47 47.00 -7.19
N ILE A 204 -17.43 46.35 -7.85
CA ILE A 204 -18.86 46.42 -7.50
C ILE A 204 -19.44 45.04 -7.12
N LYS A 205 -18.59 44.03 -6.92
CA LYS A 205 -18.97 42.64 -6.55
C LYS A 205 -20.04 42.04 -7.48
N LYS A 206 -20.02 42.38 -8.76
CA LYS A 206 -20.95 41.85 -9.77
C LYS A 206 -20.32 40.65 -10.47
N ARG A 207 -21.05 39.54 -10.59
CA ARG A 207 -20.61 38.33 -11.29
C ARG A 207 -21.78 37.64 -11.97
N GLY A 208 -21.52 36.88 -13.03
CA GLY A 208 -22.55 36.12 -13.73
C GLY A 208 -22.08 35.56 -15.06
N PRO A 209 -22.99 34.97 -15.85
CA PRO A 209 -22.73 34.69 -17.25
C PRO A 209 -22.65 35.99 -18.06
N ALA A 210 -21.81 36.02 -19.08
CA ALA A 210 -21.81 37.05 -20.11
C ALA A 210 -21.54 36.42 -21.48
N LEU A 211 -22.10 37.03 -22.52
CA LEU A 211 -21.73 36.74 -23.90
C LEU A 211 -20.53 37.62 -24.26
N VAL A 212 -19.39 37.01 -24.52
CA VAL A 212 -18.19 37.70 -25.00
C VAL A 212 -18.09 37.49 -26.51
N GLY A 213 -18.08 38.61 -27.23
CA GLY A 213 -17.89 38.65 -28.68
C GLY A 213 -16.51 39.20 -29.02
N MET A 214 -15.85 38.54 -29.96
CA MET A 214 -14.63 39.01 -30.61
C MET A 214 -14.93 39.21 -32.09
N LEU A 215 -14.70 40.43 -32.56
CA LEU A 215 -14.94 40.85 -33.94
C LEU A 215 -13.61 41.10 -34.63
N THR A 216 -13.46 40.55 -35.83
CA THR A 216 -12.29 40.76 -36.69
C THR A 216 -12.75 41.11 -38.09
N MET A 217 -12.21 42.18 -38.68
CA MET A 217 -12.57 42.64 -40.02
C MET A 217 -11.42 42.38 -40.99
N VAL A 218 -11.72 41.77 -42.15
CA VAL A 218 -10.73 41.41 -43.17
C VAL A 218 -11.22 41.89 -44.54
N GLN A 219 -10.40 42.68 -45.23
CA GLN A 219 -10.62 43.11 -46.61
C GLN A 219 -9.77 42.33 -47.62
N ASP A 220 -8.56 41.94 -47.19
CA ASP A 220 -7.58 41.22 -47.99
C ASP A 220 -7.02 40.07 -47.15
N MET A 221 -7.05 38.87 -47.71
CA MET A 221 -6.50 37.66 -47.09
C MET A 221 -4.97 37.68 -46.96
N GLN A 222 -4.28 38.61 -47.64
CA GLN A 222 -2.83 38.83 -47.54
C GLN A 222 -2.43 39.72 -46.35
N ALA A 223 -3.39 40.28 -45.61
CA ALA A 223 -3.09 41.15 -44.49
C ALA A 223 -2.30 40.41 -43.39
N GLU A 224 -1.13 40.96 -43.04
CA GLU A 224 -0.25 40.39 -42.00
C GLU A 224 -0.79 40.62 -40.58
N GLN A 225 -1.64 41.64 -40.40
CA GLN A 225 -2.29 41.97 -39.15
C GLN A 225 -3.75 42.38 -39.41
N VAL A 226 -4.63 42.04 -38.48
CA VAL A 226 -6.05 42.39 -38.54
C VAL A 226 -6.48 43.04 -37.23
N ASP A 227 -7.37 44.02 -37.33
CA ASP A 227 -7.94 44.67 -36.16
C ASP A 227 -8.91 43.72 -35.44
N GLN A 228 -8.85 43.73 -34.11
CA GLN A 228 -9.73 42.96 -33.25
C GLN A 228 -10.46 43.88 -32.26
N PHE A 229 -11.75 43.65 -32.10
CA PHE A 229 -12.57 44.34 -31.14
C PHE A 229 -13.20 43.37 -30.14
N TYR A 230 -13.20 43.72 -28.86
CA TYR A 230 -13.88 42.99 -27.81
C TYR A 230 -15.20 43.68 -27.44
N MET A 231 -16.25 42.90 -27.33
CA MET A 231 -17.54 43.36 -26.84
C MET A 231 -18.15 42.35 -25.90
N ILE A 232 -18.83 42.83 -24.86
CA ILE A 232 -19.42 41.96 -23.84
C ILE A 232 -20.84 42.37 -23.57
N SER A 233 -21.74 41.38 -23.55
CA SER A 233 -23.08 41.53 -23.02
C SER A 233 -23.19 40.86 -21.66
N THR A 234 -23.14 41.67 -20.59
CA THR A 234 -23.24 41.20 -19.19
C THR A 234 -24.67 40.87 -18.75
N THR A 235 -25.65 41.07 -19.62
CA THR A 235 -27.07 40.77 -19.40
C THR A 235 -27.52 39.43 -20.00
N TYR A 236 -26.69 38.80 -20.84
CA TYR A 236 -26.95 37.48 -21.40
C TYR A 236 -26.93 36.38 -20.32
N PRO A 237 -27.85 35.38 -20.31
CA PRO A 237 -28.92 35.09 -21.27
C PRO A 237 -30.30 35.62 -20.86
N TYR A 238 -30.37 36.67 -20.03
CA TYR A 238 -31.61 37.11 -19.39
C TYR A 238 -32.38 38.18 -20.17
N GLN A 239 -31.84 38.63 -21.31
CA GLN A 239 -32.46 39.60 -22.20
C GLN A 239 -32.48 39.06 -23.63
N ARG A 240 -33.52 39.45 -24.38
CA ARG A 240 -33.72 39.00 -25.78
C ARG A 240 -32.84 39.77 -26.77
N SER A 241 -32.63 41.06 -26.54
CA SER A 241 -31.69 41.88 -27.32
C SER A 241 -30.29 41.79 -26.72
N LEU A 242 -29.28 41.75 -27.59
CA LEU A 242 -27.89 41.69 -27.16
C LEU A 242 -27.41 43.11 -26.84
N ASN A 243 -27.36 43.45 -25.55
CA ASN A 243 -26.80 44.73 -25.14
C ASN A 243 -25.27 44.61 -25.00
N PHE A 244 -24.54 44.90 -26.08
CA PHE A 244 -23.09 44.88 -26.10
C PHE A 244 -22.49 46.21 -25.61
N GLU A 245 -21.48 46.10 -24.76
CA GLU A 245 -20.57 47.18 -24.39
C GLU A 245 -19.19 46.88 -25.00
N MET A 246 -18.49 47.91 -25.48
CA MET A 246 -17.14 47.77 -26.05
C MET A 246 -16.10 47.68 -24.94
N TYR A 247 -15.07 46.89 -25.18
CA TYR A 247 -13.95 46.71 -24.26
C TYR A 247 -12.62 46.74 -25.00
N GLU A 248 -11.60 47.24 -24.33
CA GLU A 248 -10.21 47.09 -24.72
C GLU A 248 -9.53 46.02 -23.87
N LEU A 249 -8.56 45.32 -24.47
CA LEU A 249 -7.75 44.34 -23.77
C LEU A 249 -6.71 45.06 -22.89
N VAL A 250 -6.75 44.81 -21.58
CA VAL A 250 -5.76 45.33 -20.63
C VAL A 250 -4.60 44.34 -20.49
N GLY A 251 -4.93 43.06 -20.36
CA GLY A 251 -3.94 42.00 -20.18
C GLY A 251 -4.54 40.68 -19.72
N ILE A 252 -3.67 39.79 -19.26
CA ILE A 252 -4.01 38.49 -18.67
C ILE A 252 -3.57 38.51 -17.21
N THR A 253 -4.49 38.14 -16.32
CA THR A 253 -4.21 38.03 -14.87
C THR A 253 -3.38 36.78 -14.54
N ASP A 254 -2.78 36.74 -13.34
CA ASP A 254 -2.00 35.59 -12.84
C ASP A 254 -2.80 34.28 -12.74
N GLU A 255 -4.14 34.36 -12.74
CA GLU A 255 -5.05 33.20 -12.70
C GLU A 255 -5.65 32.88 -14.08
N SER A 256 -5.01 33.33 -15.17
CA SER A 256 -5.43 33.08 -16.56
C SER A 256 -6.81 33.66 -16.93
N TYR A 257 -7.26 34.74 -16.29
CA TYR A 257 -8.43 35.50 -16.76
C TYR A 257 -8.01 36.59 -17.75
N LEU A 258 -8.90 36.83 -18.73
CA LEU A 258 -8.83 37.98 -19.62
C LEU A 258 -9.29 39.23 -18.86
N GLU A 259 -8.44 40.23 -18.75
CA GLU A 259 -8.76 41.52 -18.15
C GLU A 259 -9.12 42.54 -19.22
N LEU A 260 -10.33 43.10 -19.10
CA LEU A 260 -10.94 43.97 -20.09
C LEU A 260 -11.39 45.27 -19.43
N ARG A 261 -11.17 46.40 -20.11
CA ARG A 261 -11.60 47.73 -19.67
C ARG A 261 -12.69 48.25 -20.60
N SER A 262 -13.84 48.64 -20.04
CA SER A 262 -14.97 49.09 -20.86
C SER A 262 -14.69 50.46 -21.49
N ILE A 263 -15.14 50.64 -22.73
CA ILE A 263 -15.15 51.93 -23.43
C ILE A 263 -16.58 52.49 -23.29
N PRO A 264 -16.82 53.53 -22.48
CA PRO A 264 -18.16 54.06 -22.25
C PRO A 264 -18.71 54.77 -23.49
N ARG A 265 -20.03 54.72 -23.70
CA ARG A 265 -20.70 55.45 -24.79
C ARG A 265 -20.70 56.93 -24.54
N GLU A 266 -20.95 57.28 -23.28
CA GLU A 266 -20.94 58.64 -22.78
C GLU A 266 -19.90 58.74 -21.65
N PRO A 267 -18.64 59.08 -21.95
CA PRO A 267 -17.57 59.15 -20.96
C PRO A 267 -17.83 60.11 -19.79
N SER A 268 -18.80 61.02 -19.94
CA SER A 268 -19.20 61.99 -18.92
C SER A 268 -20.21 61.46 -17.89
N SER A 269 -20.97 60.42 -18.23
CA SER A 269 -22.08 59.90 -17.42
C SER A 269 -21.86 58.43 -17.02
N GLU A 270 -21.17 57.65 -17.85
CA GLU A 270 -20.93 56.23 -17.65
C GLU A 270 -19.54 55.94 -17.07
N PRO A 271 -19.44 55.17 -15.97
CA PRO A 271 -18.14 54.84 -15.38
C PRO A 271 -17.42 53.77 -16.20
N VAL A 272 -16.08 53.88 -16.27
CA VAL A 272 -15.21 52.82 -16.79
C VAL A 272 -15.24 51.62 -15.85
N LYS A 273 -15.56 50.45 -16.39
CA LYS A 273 -15.62 49.16 -15.70
C LYS A 273 -14.38 48.34 -16.04
N GLN A 274 -13.77 47.74 -15.01
CA GLN A 274 -12.76 46.69 -15.17
C GLN A 274 -13.42 45.34 -14.94
N LEU A 275 -13.45 44.53 -15.98
CA LEU A 275 -14.10 43.23 -16.01
C LEU A 275 -13.04 42.16 -16.26
N ILE A 276 -13.10 41.08 -15.49
CA ILE A 276 -12.35 39.86 -15.76
C ILE A 276 -13.28 38.77 -16.26
N THR A 277 -12.86 37.99 -17.23
CA THR A 277 -13.65 36.90 -17.80
C THR A 277 -12.78 35.72 -18.20
N ALA A 278 -13.32 34.51 -18.06
CA ALA A 278 -12.67 33.30 -18.53
C ALA A 278 -13.67 32.19 -18.81
N ARG A 279 -13.30 31.28 -19.70
CA ARG A 279 -13.99 30.01 -19.88
C ARG A 279 -13.43 28.99 -18.91
N LYS A 280 -14.27 28.55 -17.97
CA LYS A 280 -13.91 27.51 -16.99
C LYS A 280 -14.46 26.16 -17.42
N ARG A 281 -13.64 25.10 -17.40
CA ARG A 281 -14.07 23.72 -17.68
C ARG A 281 -13.39 22.74 -16.75
N GLY A 282 -14.15 21.80 -16.19
CA GLY A 282 -13.62 20.81 -15.26
C GLY A 282 -14.63 20.56 -14.16
N PHE A 283 -14.15 20.12 -13.02
CA PHE A 283 -15.01 19.68 -11.92
C PHE A 283 -14.41 20.00 -10.56
N TYR A 284 -15.25 20.07 -9.53
CA TYR A 284 -14.85 20.36 -8.15
C TYR A 284 -15.68 19.56 -7.15
N ASN A 285 -15.20 19.43 -5.92
CA ASN A 285 -15.90 18.75 -4.82
C ASN A 285 -15.88 19.66 -3.58
N GLY A 286 -16.99 20.35 -3.36
CA GLY A 286 -17.07 21.45 -2.40
C GLY A 286 -16.00 22.53 -2.65
N ASP A 287 -15.54 23.15 -1.57
CA ASP A 287 -14.51 24.21 -1.63
C ASP A 287 -13.07 23.66 -1.44
N SER A 288 -12.94 22.37 -1.12
CA SER A 288 -11.65 21.78 -0.75
C SER A 288 -10.86 21.22 -1.92
N GLN A 289 -11.52 20.89 -3.03
CA GLN A 289 -10.93 20.13 -4.13
C GLN A 289 -11.47 20.56 -5.49
N ALA A 290 -10.59 20.74 -6.47
CA ALA A 290 -10.96 21.17 -7.81
C ALA A 290 -9.93 20.75 -8.85
N ASN A 291 -10.40 20.42 -10.05
CA ASN A 291 -9.60 20.30 -11.25
C ASN A 291 -10.30 21.06 -12.36
N VAL A 292 -9.98 22.35 -12.47
CA VAL A 292 -10.68 23.29 -13.35
C VAL A 292 -9.68 23.99 -14.24
N ARG A 293 -9.89 23.88 -15.54
CA ARG A 293 -9.14 24.63 -16.54
C ARG A 293 -9.76 26.00 -16.70
N VAL A 294 -8.94 27.03 -16.58
CA VAL A 294 -9.30 28.42 -16.81
C VAL A 294 -8.67 28.81 -18.14
N MET A 295 -9.49 29.18 -19.11
CA MET A 295 -9.09 29.38 -20.49
C MET A 295 -9.52 30.76 -20.99
N TYR A 296 -8.65 31.40 -21.76
CA TYR A 296 -8.91 32.64 -22.47
C TYR A 296 -8.50 32.48 -23.95
N SER A 297 -8.81 33.49 -24.75
CA SER A 297 -8.44 33.53 -26.16
C SER A 297 -8.07 34.96 -26.56
N ILE A 298 -7.03 35.09 -27.37
CA ILE A 298 -6.54 36.34 -27.93
C ILE A 298 -6.45 36.12 -29.44
N LEU A 299 -6.97 37.05 -30.24
CA LEU A 299 -6.85 37.03 -31.71
C LEU A 299 -6.05 38.24 -32.23
N GLU A 300 -5.51 39.07 -31.32
CA GLU A 300 -4.81 40.30 -31.63
C GLU A 300 -3.44 40.00 -32.25
N GLY A 301 -3.07 40.74 -33.30
CA GLY A 301 -1.80 40.58 -33.98
C GLY A 301 -1.68 39.32 -34.84
N LEU A 302 -2.78 38.61 -35.10
CA LEU A 302 -2.81 37.49 -36.05
C LEU A 302 -2.90 38.01 -37.50
N ASN A 303 -2.40 37.23 -38.46
CA ASN A 303 -2.66 37.47 -39.87
C ASN A 303 -4.09 37.07 -40.25
N ALA A 304 -4.61 37.60 -41.37
CA ALA A 304 -5.99 37.37 -41.81
C ALA A 304 -6.34 35.89 -41.87
N LYS A 305 -5.50 35.07 -42.51
CA LYS A 305 -5.71 33.63 -42.64
C LYS A 305 -5.85 32.92 -41.29
N THR A 306 -4.96 33.18 -40.33
CA THR A 306 -5.01 32.56 -39.00
C THR A 306 -6.20 33.07 -38.21
N ALA A 307 -6.48 34.38 -38.27
CA ALA A 307 -7.59 35.00 -37.57
C ALA A 307 -8.95 34.45 -38.02
N LEU A 308 -9.08 34.00 -39.28
CA LEU A 308 -10.31 33.40 -39.83
C LEU A 308 -10.40 31.89 -39.63
N THR A 309 -9.29 31.15 -39.69
CA THR A 309 -9.29 29.68 -39.71
C THR A 309 -9.05 29.04 -38.34
N ARG A 310 -8.41 29.74 -37.40
CA ARG A 310 -7.99 29.18 -36.12
C ARG A 310 -8.48 30.04 -34.97
N TRP A 311 -9.10 29.39 -33.99
CA TRP A 311 -9.45 30.02 -32.73
C TRP A 311 -8.84 29.24 -31.56
N GLU A 312 -7.74 29.77 -31.05
CA GLU A 312 -6.93 29.11 -30.02
C GLU A 312 -7.37 29.51 -28.62
N TRP A 313 -7.39 28.52 -27.73
CA TRP A 313 -7.75 28.67 -26.33
C TRP A 313 -6.57 28.25 -25.46
N ILE A 314 -6.06 29.22 -24.72
CA ILE A 314 -4.85 29.15 -23.91
C ILE A 314 -5.26 29.26 -22.45
N GLY A 315 -4.52 28.61 -21.55
CA GLY A 315 -4.72 28.81 -20.13
C GLY A 315 -4.02 27.76 -19.29
N GLU A 316 -4.47 27.61 -18.05
CA GLU A 316 -3.88 26.69 -17.08
C GLU A 316 -4.94 25.76 -16.48
N ALA A 317 -4.49 24.60 -16.01
CA ALA A 317 -5.29 23.74 -15.16
C ALA A 317 -5.08 24.15 -13.70
N VAL A 318 -6.13 24.62 -13.03
CA VAL A 318 -6.12 24.92 -11.60
C VAL A 318 -6.53 23.66 -10.84
N THR A 319 -5.55 23.05 -10.18
CA THR A 319 -5.72 21.86 -9.35
C THR A 319 -5.62 22.25 -7.88
N ILE A 320 -6.72 22.11 -7.15
CA ILE A 320 -6.79 22.35 -5.71
C ILE A 320 -7.08 21.01 -5.07
N ASP A 321 -6.29 20.64 -4.05
CA ASP A 321 -6.59 19.47 -3.23
C ASP A 321 -6.08 19.69 -1.81
N SER A 322 -7.01 20.10 -0.94
CA SER A 322 -6.72 20.35 0.49
C SER A 322 -6.39 19.05 1.25
N TRP A 323 -6.70 17.88 0.68
CA TRP A 323 -6.44 16.58 1.28
C TRP A 323 -5.16 15.93 0.76
N ALA A 324 -4.44 16.54 -0.17
CA ALA A 324 -3.21 15.98 -0.76
C ALA A 324 -2.16 15.54 0.27
N TRP A 325 -2.15 16.13 1.48
CA TRP A 325 -1.27 15.73 2.59
C TRP A 325 -1.46 14.27 3.04
N VAL A 326 -2.66 13.68 2.85
CA VAL A 326 -2.90 12.28 3.21
C VAL A 326 -2.04 11.33 2.38
N HIS A 327 -1.62 11.73 1.18
CA HIS A 327 -0.72 10.95 0.33
C HIS A 327 0.76 11.12 0.72
N CYS A 328 1.11 12.06 1.60
CA CYS A 328 2.46 12.19 2.15
C CYS A 328 2.85 11.01 3.06
N ILE A 329 1.95 10.07 3.32
CA ILE A 329 2.28 8.75 3.91
C ILE A 329 3.38 8.02 3.15
N HIS A 330 3.50 8.27 1.83
CA HIS A 330 4.59 7.74 1.01
C HIS A 330 5.98 8.20 1.44
N LEU A 331 6.11 9.33 2.14
CA LEU A 331 7.38 9.76 2.71
C LEU A 331 7.91 8.71 3.67
N PHE A 332 7.05 8.23 4.57
CA PHE A 332 7.42 7.20 5.54
C PHE A 332 7.73 5.87 4.85
N PHE A 333 6.96 5.50 3.82
CA PHE A 333 7.22 4.26 3.07
C PHE A 333 8.54 4.32 2.30
N GLY A 334 8.83 5.46 1.67
CA GLY A 334 10.07 5.73 0.98
C GLY A 334 11.27 5.71 1.93
N MET A 335 11.20 6.46 3.03
CA MET A 335 12.26 6.54 4.04
C MET A 335 12.56 5.19 4.69
N GLN A 336 11.54 4.40 5.02
CA GLN A 336 11.74 3.04 5.54
C GLN A 336 12.44 2.15 4.51
N THR A 337 12.11 2.28 3.23
CA THR A 337 12.75 1.50 2.16
C THR A 337 14.21 1.93 1.94
N VAL A 338 14.49 3.23 1.97
CA VAL A 338 15.86 3.77 1.91
C VAL A 338 16.69 3.26 3.10
N TYR A 339 16.13 3.27 4.31
CA TYR A 339 16.78 2.72 5.49
C TYR A 339 17.14 1.25 5.31
N SER A 340 16.21 0.43 4.81
CA SER A 340 16.48 -0.98 4.51
C SER A 340 17.61 -1.17 3.47
N LEU A 341 17.65 -0.33 2.43
CA LEU A 341 18.72 -0.33 1.44
C LEU A 341 20.08 0.05 2.06
N ILE A 342 20.11 1.02 2.98
CA ILE A 342 21.34 1.40 3.69
C ILE A 342 21.87 0.23 4.52
N VAL A 343 21.00 -0.43 5.30
CA VAL A 343 21.39 -1.61 6.09
C VAL A 343 21.94 -2.71 5.18
N LEU A 344 21.29 -2.98 4.04
CA LEU A 344 21.77 -3.95 3.06
C LEU A 344 23.14 -3.59 2.50
N VAL A 345 23.34 -2.34 2.10
CA VAL A 345 24.63 -1.84 1.57
C VAL A 345 25.72 -2.00 2.61
N LEU A 346 25.47 -1.71 3.89
CA LEU A 346 26.43 -1.90 4.96
C LEU A 346 26.82 -3.37 5.13
N VAL A 347 25.84 -4.28 5.15
CA VAL A 347 26.12 -5.72 5.28
C VAL A 347 26.91 -6.23 4.06
N THR A 348 26.51 -5.86 2.85
CA THR A 348 27.22 -6.23 1.61
C THR A 348 28.63 -5.67 1.58
N TYR A 349 28.83 -4.41 1.99
CA TYR A 349 30.16 -3.80 2.09
C TYR A 349 31.07 -4.57 3.05
N GLN A 350 30.59 -4.89 4.25
CA GLN A 350 31.37 -5.66 5.24
C GLN A 350 31.73 -7.07 4.73
N LYS A 351 30.86 -7.68 3.92
CA LYS A 351 31.12 -8.96 3.27
C LYS A 351 32.22 -8.88 2.23
N ILE A 352 32.15 -7.88 1.36
CA ILE A 352 33.17 -7.62 0.34
C ILE A 352 34.52 -7.35 1.02
N CYS A 353 34.55 -6.54 2.09
CA CYS A 353 35.76 -6.28 2.88
C CYS A 353 36.32 -7.55 3.53
N SER A 354 35.47 -8.54 3.82
CA SER A 354 35.86 -9.86 4.34
C SER A 354 36.25 -10.85 3.22
N GLY A 355 36.42 -10.39 1.98
CA GLY A 355 36.82 -11.21 0.83
C GLY A 355 35.73 -12.12 0.26
N LYS A 356 34.45 -11.86 0.57
CA LYS A 356 33.31 -12.68 0.12
C LYS A 356 32.27 -11.82 -0.60
N VAL A 357 31.83 -12.23 -1.78
CA VAL A 357 30.73 -11.56 -2.50
C VAL A 357 29.40 -12.09 -1.98
N TRP A 358 28.56 -11.20 -1.43
CA TRP A 358 27.19 -11.52 -1.00
C TRP A 358 26.29 -10.29 -1.16
N ILE A 359 25.13 -10.51 -1.77
CA ILE A 359 24.11 -9.49 -1.99
C ILE A 359 22.77 -10.10 -1.58
N GLY A 360 22.11 -9.53 -0.56
CA GLY A 360 20.84 -10.03 -0.01
C GLY A 360 19.59 -9.41 -0.64
N ASP A 361 18.40 -9.91 -0.31
CA ASP A 361 17.13 -9.38 -0.84
C ASP A 361 16.69 -8.10 -0.12
N PRO A 362 16.65 -6.94 -0.79
CA PRO A 362 16.23 -5.67 -0.18
C PRO A 362 14.77 -5.67 0.33
N PHE A 363 13.88 -6.50 -0.23
CA PHE A 363 12.49 -6.62 0.22
C PHE A 363 12.32 -7.44 1.49
N ALA A 364 13.32 -8.22 1.90
CA ALA A 364 13.14 -9.15 3.00
C ALA A 364 13.04 -8.47 4.39
N SER A 365 13.43 -7.19 4.45
CA SER A 365 13.21 -6.27 5.57
C SER A 365 11.75 -5.79 5.69
N LEU A 366 10.96 -5.92 4.63
CA LEU A 366 9.54 -5.59 4.58
C LEU A 366 8.72 -6.85 4.84
N SER A 367 8.16 -6.97 6.04
CA SER A 367 7.27 -8.11 6.33
C SER A 367 5.97 -8.02 5.53
N THR A 368 5.38 -9.16 5.20
CA THR A 368 4.05 -9.25 4.57
C THR A 368 3.01 -8.43 5.35
N ALA A 369 3.04 -8.50 6.68
CA ALA A 369 2.17 -7.71 7.55
C ALA A 369 2.40 -6.19 7.40
N SER A 370 3.66 -5.74 7.32
CA SER A 370 3.96 -4.32 7.09
C SER A 370 3.44 -3.86 5.74
N LEU A 371 3.55 -4.70 4.71
CA LEU A 371 3.18 -4.34 3.35
C LEU A 371 1.64 -4.31 3.17
N VAL A 372 0.92 -5.24 3.81
CA VAL A 372 -0.55 -5.20 3.91
C VAL A 372 -1.02 -3.96 4.68
N LEU A 373 -0.37 -3.62 5.80
CA LEU A 373 -0.69 -2.41 6.57
C LEU A 373 -0.50 -1.14 5.73
N ARG A 374 0.56 -1.05 4.91
CA ARG A 374 0.75 0.07 3.97
C ARG A 374 -0.40 0.18 2.98
N GLY A 375 -0.86 -0.93 2.41
CA GLY A 375 -2.03 -0.96 1.53
C GLY A 375 -3.30 -0.46 2.22
N VAL A 376 -3.55 -0.90 3.45
CA VAL A 376 -4.69 -0.42 4.26
C VAL A 376 -4.60 1.08 4.54
N LEU A 377 -3.42 1.60 4.87
CA LEU A 377 -3.21 3.03 5.08
C LEU A 377 -3.49 3.87 3.83
N VAL A 378 -3.12 3.38 2.64
CA VAL A 378 -3.46 4.04 1.36
C VAL A 378 -4.96 3.99 1.09
N VAL A 379 -5.64 2.88 1.41
CA VAL A 379 -7.11 2.83 1.25
C VAL A 379 -7.80 3.80 2.22
N ILE A 380 -7.29 3.93 3.46
CA ILE A 380 -7.79 4.93 4.42
C ILE A 380 -7.54 6.35 3.88
N SER A 381 -6.38 6.61 3.28
CA SER A 381 -6.10 7.92 2.70
C SER A 381 -7.08 8.27 1.58
N TRP A 382 -7.43 7.30 0.72
CA TRP A 382 -8.50 7.48 -0.27
C TRP A 382 -9.87 7.75 0.38
N CYS A 383 -10.20 7.08 1.48
CA CYS A 383 -11.46 7.35 2.19
C CYS A 383 -11.51 8.76 2.79
N LEU A 384 -10.40 9.24 3.37
CA LEU A 384 -10.30 10.60 3.93
C LEU A 384 -10.43 11.66 2.84
N ASP A 385 -9.82 11.39 1.69
CA ASP A 385 -9.91 12.19 0.47
C ASP A 385 -11.27 12.04 -0.27
N SER A 386 -12.25 11.37 0.36
CA SER A 386 -13.55 11.06 -0.24
C SER A 386 -13.46 10.38 -1.62
N PHE A 387 -12.37 9.66 -1.90
CA PHE A 387 -12.00 9.05 -3.20
C PHE A 387 -11.80 10.06 -4.35
N TRP A 388 -11.47 11.31 -4.06
CA TRP A 388 -11.22 12.34 -5.08
C TRP A 388 -10.08 11.96 -6.02
N SER A 389 -8.88 11.73 -5.48
CA SER A 389 -7.67 11.34 -6.23
C SER A 389 -7.88 10.13 -7.16
N VAL A 390 -8.61 9.12 -6.68
CA VAL A 390 -8.96 7.92 -7.46
C VAL A 390 -9.89 8.26 -8.64
N ASN A 391 -10.93 9.07 -8.41
CA ASN A 391 -11.87 9.48 -9.46
C ASN A 391 -11.22 10.44 -10.45
N GLU A 392 -10.43 11.38 -9.98
CA GLU A 392 -9.69 12.33 -10.81
C GLU A 392 -8.77 11.59 -11.79
N TYR A 393 -8.04 10.59 -11.30
CA TYR A 393 -7.19 9.75 -12.13
C TYR A 393 -7.98 8.86 -13.11
N ALA A 394 -9.12 8.32 -12.68
CA ALA A 394 -10.03 7.59 -13.57
C ALA A 394 -10.56 8.50 -14.69
N MET A 395 -10.99 9.72 -14.37
CA MET A 395 -11.43 10.73 -15.33
C MET A 395 -10.33 11.13 -16.30
N SER A 396 -9.08 11.29 -15.83
CA SER A 396 -7.94 11.55 -16.71
C SER A 396 -7.71 10.44 -17.72
N ARG A 397 -7.89 9.18 -17.32
CA ARG A 397 -7.81 8.04 -18.24
C ARG A 397 -8.96 8.01 -19.24
N ALA A 398 -10.18 8.26 -18.78
CA ALA A 398 -11.36 8.31 -19.62
C ALA A 398 -11.28 9.43 -20.67
N ALA A 399 -10.77 10.60 -20.26
CA ALA A 399 -10.47 11.72 -21.14
C ALA A 399 -9.45 11.38 -22.24
N MET A 400 -8.36 10.68 -21.90
CA MET A 400 -7.36 10.24 -22.87
C MET A 400 -7.91 9.21 -23.86
N ILE A 401 -8.91 8.42 -23.46
CA ILE A 401 -9.60 7.47 -24.35
C ILE A 401 -10.53 8.22 -25.31
N THR A 402 -11.44 9.03 -24.78
CA THR A 402 -12.49 9.71 -25.56
C THR A 402 -11.98 10.88 -26.39
N GLY A 403 -10.78 11.39 -26.10
CA GLY A 403 -10.30 12.64 -26.71
C GLY A 403 -11.14 13.85 -26.30
N SER A 404 -11.89 13.74 -25.19
CA SER A 404 -12.66 14.83 -24.61
C SER A 404 -11.70 15.86 -23.99
N GLN A 405 -11.81 16.19 -22.72
CA GLN A 405 -10.97 17.22 -22.10
C GLN A 405 -9.72 16.67 -21.44
N VAL A 406 -8.57 17.33 -21.63
CA VAL A 406 -7.37 17.04 -20.84
C VAL A 406 -7.68 17.30 -19.36
N VAL A 407 -7.60 16.26 -18.53
CA VAL A 407 -7.67 16.35 -17.06
C VAL A 407 -6.25 16.15 -16.55
N ARG A 408 -5.67 17.22 -16.00
CA ARG A 408 -4.28 17.23 -15.55
C ARG A 408 -4.21 16.69 -14.13
N VAL A 409 -3.40 15.65 -13.94
CA VAL A 409 -3.30 14.93 -12.65
C VAL A 409 -1.84 14.68 -12.34
N HIS A 410 -1.50 14.66 -11.05
CA HIS A 410 -0.18 14.25 -10.58
C HIS A 410 -0.08 12.74 -10.57
N LYS A 411 0.31 12.17 -11.72
CA LYS A 411 0.31 10.73 -11.98
C LYS A 411 1.19 9.96 -11.00
N GLU A 412 2.22 10.60 -10.46
CA GLU A 412 3.18 10.03 -9.50
C GLU A 412 2.52 9.64 -8.19
N VAL A 413 1.59 10.47 -7.69
CA VAL A 413 0.83 10.19 -6.46
C VAL A 413 0.01 8.92 -6.65
N MET A 414 -0.77 8.85 -7.72
CA MET A 414 -1.60 7.69 -7.98
C MET A 414 -0.81 6.45 -8.38
N HIS A 415 0.31 6.60 -9.10
CA HIS A 415 1.21 5.49 -9.38
C HIS A 415 1.69 4.85 -8.08
N ALA A 416 2.11 5.66 -7.10
CA ALA A 416 2.56 5.17 -5.80
C ALA A 416 1.44 4.48 -5.01
N ASP A 417 0.26 5.10 -4.92
CA ASP A 417 -0.89 4.52 -4.23
C ASP A 417 -1.30 3.16 -4.80
N ILE A 418 -1.52 3.11 -6.12
CA ILE A 418 -1.96 1.88 -6.81
C ILE A 418 -0.89 0.80 -6.69
N MET A 419 0.41 1.16 -6.79
CA MET A 419 1.51 0.20 -6.61
C MET A 419 1.51 -0.38 -5.20
N VAL A 420 1.34 0.43 -4.17
CA VAL A 420 1.33 -0.04 -2.77
C VAL A 420 0.13 -0.94 -2.50
N VAL A 421 -1.07 -0.55 -2.95
CA VAL A 421 -2.28 -1.37 -2.83
C VAL A 421 -2.13 -2.68 -3.60
N PHE A 422 -1.57 -2.64 -4.81
CA PHE A 422 -1.30 -3.83 -5.60
C PHE A 422 -0.33 -4.78 -4.89
N LEU A 423 0.82 -4.29 -4.42
CA LEU A 423 1.77 -5.12 -3.68
C LEU A 423 1.14 -5.69 -2.41
N ALA A 424 0.29 -4.94 -1.71
CA ALA A 424 -0.46 -5.40 -0.54
C ALA A 424 -1.38 -6.58 -0.87
N LEU A 425 -2.11 -6.48 -1.98
CA LEU A 425 -2.96 -7.56 -2.46
C LEU A 425 -2.13 -8.77 -2.89
N VAL A 426 -0.98 -8.58 -3.53
CA VAL A 426 -0.06 -9.68 -3.87
C VAL A 426 0.49 -10.36 -2.62
N GLY A 427 0.90 -9.59 -1.59
CA GLY A 427 1.33 -10.13 -0.30
C GLY A 427 0.23 -10.92 0.41
N PHE A 428 -1.01 -10.44 0.34
CA PHE A 428 -2.18 -11.15 0.85
C PHE A 428 -2.47 -12.46 0.09
N LEU A 429 -2.46 -12.41 -1.25
CA LEU A 429 -2.63 -13.60 -2.10
C LEU A 429 -1.53 -14.64 -1.85
N SER A 430 -0.28 -14.20 -1.71
CA SER A 430 0.84 -15.06 -1.35
C SER A 430 0.59 -15.78 -0.02
N SER A 431 0.05 -15.10 0.99
CA SER A 431 -0.32 -15.70 2.27
C SER A 431 -1.45 -16.72 2.15
N ILE A 432 -2.44 -16.50 1.27
CA ILE A 432 -3.54 -17.43 1.01
C ILE A 432 -3.01 -18.69 0.32
N PHE A 433 -2.24 -18.53 -0.76
CA PHE A 433 -1.73 -19.65 -1.53
C PHE A 433 -0.59 -20.37 -0.82
N ARG A 434 -0.01 -19.77 0.23
CA ARG A 434 1.19 -20.28 0.92
C ARG A 434 2.35 -20.46 -0.06
N GLU A 435 2.57 -19.45 -0.91
CA GLU A 435 3.58 -19.44 -1.97
C GLU A 435 4.37 -18.14 -1.95
N ARG A 436 5.69 -18.21 -2.17
CA ARG A 436 6.53 -17.00 -2.28
C ARG A 436 6.38 -16.38 -3.67
N ILE A 437 6.21 -15.07 -3.69
CA ILE A 437 6.12 -14.31 -4.93
C ILE A 437 7.31 -13.36 -4.98
N ASP A 438 8.14 -13.51 -6.01
CA ASP A 438 9.30 -12.65 -6.21
C ASP A 438 8.85 -11.17 -6.40
N PRO A 439 9.32 -10.25 -5.53
CA PRO A 439 9.08 -8.81 -5.68
C PRO A 439 9.44 -8.25 -7.05
N ALA A 440 10.51 -8.74 -7.68
CA ALA A 440 10.92 -8.26 -8.99
C ALA A 440 9.87 -8.57 -10.05
N ILE A 441 9.31 -9.78 -10.03
CA ILE A 441 8.22 -10.18 -10.93
C ILE A 441 6.99 -9.30 -10.68
N ALA A 442 6.57 -9.14 -9.42
CA ALA A 442 5.38 -8.34 -9.09
C ALA A 442 5.51 -6.88 -9.54
N ILE A 443 6.64 -6.22 -9.26
CA ILE A 443 6.87 -4.82 -9.63
C ILE A 443 7.06 -4.69 -11.14
N PHE A 444 7.77 -5.62 -11.78
CA PHE A 444 7.92 -5.63 -13.24
C PHE A 444 6.55 -5.72 -13.93
N LEU A 445 5.74 -6.68 -13.51
CA LEU A 445 4.39 -6.88 -13.97
C LEU A 445 3.56 -5.60 -13.78
N PHE A 446 3.58 -5.02 -12.58
CA PHE A 446 2.88 -3.76 -12.29
C PHE A 446 3.29 -2.63 -13.24
N GLU A 447 4.60 -2.37 -13.38
CA GLU A 447 5.12 -1.30 -14.24
C GLU A 447 4.76 -1.54 -15.71
N PHE A 448 4.81 -2.79 -16.17
CA PHE A 448 4.41 -3.17 -17.53
C PHE A 448 2.93 -2.83 -17.77
N VAL A 449 2.02 -3.29 -16.91
CA VAL A 449 0.59 -3.03 -17.09
C VAL A 449 0.22 -1.58 -16.82
N HIS A 450 0.87 -0.92 -15.86
CA HIS A 450 0.70 0.51 -15.67
C HIS A 450 1.08 1.26 -16.95
N THR A 451 2.19 0.91 -17.60
CA THR A 451 2.63 1.53 -18.86
C THR A 451 1.61 1.31 -19.98
N TYR A 452 1.13 0.07 -20.17
CA TYR A 452 0.19 -0.30 -21.23
C TYR A 452 -1.30 -0.18 -20.85
N ARG A 453 -1.62 0.49 -19.74
CA ARG A 453 -2.98 0.55 -19.15
C ARG A 453 -4.07 1.02 -20.11
N LEU A 454 -3.76 1.97 -21.00
CA LEU A 454 -4.73 2.48 -21.99
C LEU A 454 -5.00 1.44 -23.09
N ALA A 455 -3.96 0.75 -23.56
CA ALA A 455 -4.08 -0.31 -24.55
C ALA A 455 -4.88 -1.50 -24.00
N LEU A 456 -4.65 -1.85 -22.73
CA LEU A 456 -5.38 -2.93 -22.06
C LEU A 456 -6.87 -2.59 -21.89
N MET A 457 -7.22 -1.36 -21.55
CA MET A 457 -8.64 -0.96 -21.53
C MET A 457 -9.27 -1.07 -22.93
N ARG A 458 -8.58 -0.61 -23.97
CA ARG A 458 -9.05 -0.69 -25.36
C ARG A 458 -9.21 -2.12 -25.87
N SER A 459 -8.54 -3.11 -25.27
CA SER A 459 -8.67 -4.52 -25.65
C SER A 459 -10.02 -5.15 -25.27
N SER A 460 -10.78 -4.54 -24.36
CA SER A 460 -12.12 -5.01 -23.97
C SER A 460 -13.17 -3.98 -24.37
N SER A 461 -14.02 -4.34 -25.33
CA SER A 461 -15.10 -3.47 -25.81
C SER A 461 -16.10 -3.12 -24.71
N ALA A 462 -16.38 -4.05 -23.78
CA ALA A 462 -17.27 -3.80 -22.66
C ALA A 462 -16.72 -2.75 -21.70
N VAL A 463 -15.42 -2.84 -21.35
CA VAL A 463 -14.75 -1.85 -20.49
C VAL A 463 -14.65 -0.50 -21.19
N LEU A 464 -14.31 -0.51 -22.48
CA LEU A 464 -14.20 0.71 -23.27
C LEU A 464 -15.53 1.48 -23.33
N ASN A 465 -16.62 0.77 -23.65
CA ASN A 465 -17.95 1.37 -23.76
C ASN A 465 -18.44 2.01 -22.44
N GLU A 466 -18.16 1.35 -21.31
CA GLU A 466 -18.49 1.90 -19.98
C GLU A 466 -17.74 3.21 -19.70
N VAL A 467 -16.43 3.22 -19.96
CA VAL A 467 -15.56 4.39 -19.75
C VAL A 467 -15.95 5.55 -20.68
N GLU A 468 -16.25 5.26 -21.94
CA GLU A 468 -16.68 6.26 -22.92
C GLU A 468 -18.05 6.85 -22.55
N THR A 469 -19.03 5.99 -22.24
CA THR A 469 -20.39 6.41 -21.85
C THR A 469 -20.35 7.34 -20.64
N TYR A 470 -19.61 6.96 -19.58
CA TYR A 470 -19.48 7.78 -18.38
C TYR A 470 -18.79 9.12 -18.68
N SER A 471 -17.68 9.08 -19.44
CA SER A 471 -16.94 10.30 -19.80
C SER A 471 -17.76 11.28 -20.63
N GLU A 472 -18.56 10.79 -21.58
CA GLU A 472 -19.43 11.62 -22.41
C GLU A 472 -20.61 12.21 -21.63
N ALA A 473 -21.22 11.42 -20.75
CA ALA A 473 -22.27 11.91 -19.85
C ALA A 473 -21.72 13.02 -18.94
N GLN A 474 -20.55 12.79 -18.36
CA GLN A 474 -19.88 13.72 -17.46
C GLN A 474 -19.45 15.01 -18.16
N TRP A 475 -19.02 14.92 -19.42
CA TRP A 475 -18.67 16.09 -20.23
C TRP A 475 -19.82 17.09 -20.30
N LYS A 476 -21.06 16.62 -20.49
CA LYS A 476 -22.26 17.47 -20.68
C LYS A 476 -22.80 18.09 -19.39
N VAL A 477 -22.38 17.62 -18.20
CA VAL A 477 -22.90 18.12 -16.91
C VAL A 477 -22.64 19.61 -16.70
N GLY A 478 -21.51 20.12 -17.20
CA GLY A 478 -21.15 21.53 -17.06
C GLY A 478 -22.02 22.51 -17.85
N ILE A 479 -22.89 22.04 -18.74
CA ILE A 479 -23.82 22.88 -19.51
C ILE A 479 -24.95 23.35 -18.58
N ALA A 480 -25.13 24.66 -18.48
CA ALA A 480 -26.17 25.24 -17.64
C ALA A 480 -27.56 24.80 -18.11
N LYS A 481 -28.31 24.18 -17.20
CA LYS A 481 -29.74 23.87 -17.40
C LYS A 481 -30.53 25.16 -17.26
N VAL A 482 -31.39 25.45 -18.23
CA VAL A 482 -32.23 26.65 -18.24
C VAL A 482 -33.70 26.27 -18.44
N THR A 483 -34.61 27.14 -18.00
CA THR A 483 -36.04 26.97 -18.25
C THR A 483 -36.35 27.13 -19.75
N PRO A 484 -37.46 26.57 -20.27
CA PRO A 484 -37.87 26.76 -21.66
C PRO A 484 -37.98 28.24 -22.07
N THR A 485 -38.37 29.12 -21.14
CA THR A 485 -38.46 30.57 -21.37
C THR A 485 -37.09 31.21 -21.61
N ILE A 486 -36.08 30.88 -20.82
CA ILE A 486 -34.70 31.34 -21.07
C ILE A 486 -34.17 30.69 -22.34
N ALA A 487 -34.57 29.43 -22.60
CA ALA A 487 -34.11 28.72 -23.77
C ALA A 487 -34.55 29.36 -25.08
N SER A 488 -35.79 29.88 -25.13
CA SER A 488 -36.34 30.58 -26.28
C SER A 488 -35.83 32.03 -26.44
N MET A 489 -35.34 32.66 -25.37
CA MET A 489 -34.76 34.01 -25.44
C MET A 489 -33.30 34.02 -25.92
N SER A 490 -32.56 32.96 -25.64
CA SER A 490 -31.11 32.91 -25.84
C SER A 490 -30.71 31.49 -26.24
N PRO A 491 -30.22 31.24 -27.46
CA PRO A 491 -29.94 29.88 -27.91
C PRO A 491 -28.60 29.32 -27.38
N MET A 492 -27.64 30.17 -27.01
CA MET A 492 -26.36 29.75 -26.44
C MET A 492 -26.46 29.52 -24.92
N ARG A 493 -25.56 28.69 -24.38
CA ARG A 493 -25.56 28.28 -22.96
C ARG A 493 -24.20 28.52 -22.32
N LEU A 494 -24.23 28.97 -21.06
CA LEU A 494 -23.03 28.92 -20.22
C LEU A 494 -22.62 27.46 -20.05
N TRP A 495 -21.34 27.18 -20.24
CA TRP A 495 -20.76 25.89 -19.91
C TRP A 495 -19.53 26.08 -19.05
N SER A 496 -19.67 25.75 -17.78
CA SER A 496 -18.70 26.02 -16.72
C SER A 496 -18.19 24.73 -16.07
N SER A 497 -17.26 24.87 -15.13
CA SER A 497 -17.01 23.82 -14.12
C SER A 497 -18.27 23.50 -13.31
N PHE A 498 -18.37 22.26 -12.86
CA PHE A 498 -19.52 21.73 -12.12
C PHE A 498 -19.08 20.92 -10.89
N GLU A 499 -19.96 20.81 -9.91
CA GLU A 499 -19.72 19.97 -8.74
C GLU A 499 -19.79 18.49 -9.13
N PHE A 500 -18.78 17.73 -8.72
CA PHE A 500 -18.65 16.32 -9.09
C PHE A 500 -19.86 15.55 -8.55
N PRO A 501 -20.59 14.80 -9.42
CA PRO A 501 -21.72 14.01 -9.00
C PRO A 501 -21.27 12.85 -8.10
N SER A 502 -22.25 12.10 -7.57
CA SER A 502 -21.96 10.87 -6.82
C SER A 502 -21.06 9.93 -7.63
N LYS A 503 -20.05 9.39 -6.97
CA LYS A 503 -19.02 8.53 -7.58
C LYS A 503 -19.63 7.23 -8.06
N ASP A 504 -19.35 6.87 -9.31
CA ASP A 504 -19.89 5.65 -9.93
C ASP A 504 -18.92 4.48 -9.73
N PRO A 505 -19.31 3.43 -8.98
CA PRO A 505 -18.42 2.30 -8.72
C PRO A 505 -18.13 1.49 -9.99
N THR A 506 -19.08 1.37 -10.91
CA THR A 506 -18.94 0.62 -12.17
C THR A 506 -17.86 1.27 -13.04
N PHE A 507 -17.94 2.59 -13.19
CA PHE A 507 -16.92 3.38 -13.89
C PHE A 507 -15.53 3.23 -13.26
N LEU A 508 -15.44 3.24 -11.93
CA LEU A 508 -14.16 3.06 -11.23
C LEU A 508 -13.60 1.66 -11.46
N PHE A 509 -14.41 0.60 -11.33
CA PHE A 509 -13.97 -0.76 -11.62
C PHE A 509 -13.52 -0.93 -13.08
N ALA A 510 -14.25 -0.37 -14.03
CA ALA A 510 -13.88 -0.37 -15.45
C ALA A 510 -12.54 0.36 -15.68
N SER A 511 -12.38 1.53 -15.05
CA SER A 511 -11.14 2.31 -15.13
C SER A 511 -9.94 1.57 -14.55
N PHE A 512 -10.10 0.83 -13.45
CA PHE A 512 -9.02 0.05 -12.81
C PHE A 512 -8.91 -1.41 -13.27
N PHE A 513 -9.65 -1.79 -14.32
CA PHE A 513 -9.64 -3.14 -14.91
C PHE A 513 -8.22 -3.71 -15.16
N PRO A 514 -7.24 -2.95 -15.71
CA PRO A 514 -5.89 -3.48 -15.91
C PRO A 514 -5.22 -3.93 -14.60
N THR A 515 -5.43 -3.24 -13.48
CA THR A 515 -4.88 -3.64 -12.18
C THR A 515 -5.53 -4.93 -11.67
N MET A 516 -6.85 -5.10 -11.90
CA MET A 516 -7.56 -6.32 -11.50
C MET A 516 -7.08 -7.53 -12.31
N TYR A 517 -6.85 -7.36 -13.62
CA TYR A 517 -6.27 -8.38 -14.48
C TYR A 517 -4.92 -8.90 -13.95
N MET A 518 -4.13 -8.02 -13.35
CA MET A 518 -2.82 -8.38 -12.79
C MET A 518 -2.89 -9.29 -11.57
N LEU A 519 -3.89 -9.08 -10.71
CA LEU A 519 -4.12 -9.95 -9.57
C LEU A 519 -4.52 -11.35 -10.02
N VAL A 520 -5.27 -11.46 -11.13
CA VAL A 520 -5.62 -12.74 -11.74
C VAL A 520 -4.37 -13.44 -12.28
N VAL A 521 -3.50 -12.73 -13.02
CA VAL A 521 -2.25 -13.29 -13.55
C VAL A 521 -1.34 -13.79 -12.42
N ILE A 522 -1.17 -13.01 -11.35
CA ILE A 522 -0.35 -13.42 -10.21
C ILE A 522 -0.96 -14.63 -9.48
N SER A 523 -2.27 -14.65 -9.30
CA SER A 523 -2.96 -15.81 -8.69
C SER A 523 -2.74 -17.07 -9.52
N PHE A 524 -2.83 -16.97 -10.85
CA PHE A 524 -2.55 -18.07 -11.76
C PHE A 524 -1.09 -18.53 -11.70
N LEU A 525 -0.13 -17.60 -11.64
CA LEU A 525 1.29 -17.92 -11.45
C LEU A 525 1.54 -18.65 -10.13
N ALA A 526 0.90 -18.23 -9.03
CA ALA A 526 0.99 -18.90 -7.74
C ALA A 526 0.42 -20.33 -7.81
N ILE A 527 -0.73 -20.52 -8.46
CA ILE A 527 -1.33 -21.85 -8.66
C ILE A 527 -0.42 -22.76 -9.50
N ILE A 528 0.16 -22.25 -10.60
CA ILE A 528 1.09 -23.04 -11.42
C ILE A 528 2.32 -23.44 -10.62
N ARG A 529 2.95 -22.51 -9.89
CA ARG A 529 4.11 -22.79 -9.04
C ARG A 529 3.79 -23.88 -8.03
N LYS A 530 2.61 -23.81 -7.40
CA LYS A 530 2.15 -24.82 -6.46
C LYS A 530 1.97 -26.21 -7.09
N ILE A 531 1.40 -26.27 -8.29
CA ILE A 531 1.28 -27.52 -9.07
C ILE A 531 2.67 -28.04 -9.46
N TYR A 532 3.59 -27.15 -9.83
CA TYR A 532 4.96 -27.51 -10.19
C TYR A 532 5.71 -28.12 -9.00
N HIS A 533 5.70 -27.49 -7.82
CA HIS A 533 6.33 -28.02 -6.62
C HIS A 533 5.72 -29.35 -6.16
N TYR A 534 4.40 -29.52 -6.35
CA TYR A 534 3.74 -30.78 -6.08
C TYR A 534 4.20 -31.91 -7.02
N ARG A 535 4.42 -31.62 -8.30
CA ARG A 535 4.84 -32.61 -9.31
C ARG A 535 6.35 -32.85 -9.34
N CYS A 536 7.15 -31.84 -8.98
CA CYS A 536 8.60 -31.86 -8.98
C CYS A 536 9.11 -31.43 -7.59
N PRO A 537 8.93 -32.26 -6.54
CA PRO A 537 9.45 -31.95 -5.22
C PRO A 537 10.97 -31.82 -5.27
N GLU A 538 11.47 -30.77 -4.63
CA GLU A 538 12.89 -30.44 -4.61
C GLU A 538 13.65 -31.59 -3.93
N GLN A 539 14.58 -32.23 -4.64
CA GLN A 539 15.39 -33.30 -4.07
C GLN A 539 16.29 -32.70 -2.98
N THR A 540 15.88 -32.82 -1.71
CA THR A 540 16.80 -32.65 -0.58
C THR A 540 18.00 -33.54 -0.81
N ARG A 541 19.16 -32.94 -1.11
CA ARG A 541 20.45 -33.61 -1.35
C ARG A 541 20.87 -34.37 -0.09
N GLN A 542 20.28 -35.54 0.17
CA GLN A 542 20.86 -36.55 1.05
C GLN A 542 22.10 -37.06 0.34
N ARG A 543 23.25 -36.47 0.64
CA ARG A 543 24.53 -36.99 0.15
C ARG A 543 24.73 -38.37 0.76
N SER A 544 24.77 -39.36 -0.11
CA SER A 544 25.05 -40.76 0.16
C SER A 544 26.35 -40.94 0.95
N SER A 545 26.21 -41.18 2.25
CA SER A 545 27.13 -42.01 3.01
C SER A 545 26.28 -43.05 3.74
N GLN A 546 25.77 -44.03 2.98
CA GLN A 546 25.34 -45.30 3.55
C GLN A 546 26.60 -45.99 4.09
N SER A 547 26.90 -45.81 5.37
CA SER A 547 27.49 -46.90 6.14
C SER A 547 26.33 -47.79 6.57
N SER A 548 26.27 -48.98 5.99
CA SER A 548 25.44 -50.08 6.48
C SER A 548 25.89 -50.43 7.90
N ASP A 549 25.13 -49.95 8.89
CA ASP A 549 24.85 -50.60 10.19
C ASP A 549 24.47 -49.55 11.24
N THR A 550 23.25 -48.99 11.16
CA THR A 550 22.59 -48.44 12.36
C THR A 550 21.07 -48.63 12.35
N SER A 551 20.55 -48.96 13.53
CA SER A 551 19.15 -49.31 13.80
C SER A 551 18.15 -48.19 13.49
N GLY A 552 16.89 -48.58 13.20
CA GLY A 552 15.81 -47.69 12.77
C GLY A 552 15.44 -46.52 13.71
N ASN A 553 15.90 -46.52 14.96
CA ASN A 553 15.68 -45.42 15.90
C ASN A 553 16.55 -44.19 15.59
N GLU A 554 17.72 -44.38 14.96
CA GLU A 554 18.60 -43.28 14.60
C GLU A 554 18.06 -42.49 13.39
N LYS A 555 17.26 -43.13 12.55
CA LYS A 555 16.56 -42.51 11.41
C LYS A 555 15.42 -41.61 11.88
N SER A 556 14.67 -42.03 12.89
CA SER A 556 13.62 -41.23 13.54
C SER A 556 14.20 -40.05 14.33
N ALA A 557 15.34 -40.26 14.99
CA ALA A 557 16.10 -39.19 15.66
C ALA A 557 16.80 -38.24 14.67
N MET A 558 17.23 -38.71 13.49
CA MET A 558 17.70 -37.83 12.40
C MET A 558 16.54 -37.05 11.75
N MET A 559 15.35 -37.63 11.66
CA MET A 559 14.16 -36.93 11.18
C MET A 559 13.71 -35.82 12.14
N SER A 560 13.81 -36.02 13.47
CA SER A 560 13.55 -34.94 14.44
C SER A 560 14.69 -33.92 14.54
N ARG A 561 15.97 -34.35 14.37
CA ARG A 561 17.15 -33.47 14.26
C ARG A 561 17.19 -32.59 13.00
N GLY A 562 16.29 -32.80 12.04
CA GLY A 562 16.29 -32.12 10.73
C GLY A 562 15.28 -30.98 10.56
N ILE A 563 14.41 -30.71 11.56
CA ILE A 563 13.23 -29.86 11.33
C ILE A 563 13.59 -28.36 11.44
N PHE A 564 14.23 -27.90 12.52
CA PHE A 564 14.56 -26.49 12.75
C PHE A 564 16.05 -26.26 13.05
N THR A 565 16.58 -25.12 12.60
CA THR A 565 17.94 -24.65 12.87
C THR A 565 18.05 -23.99 14.25
N ASN A 566 19.25 -23.93 14.84
CA ASN A 566 19.48 -23.22 16.11
C ASN A 566 19.07 -21.74 16.05
N PHE A 567 19.12 -21.12 14.86
CA PHE A 567 18.61 -19.78 14.63
C PHE A 567 17.08 -19.71 14.77
N GLU A 568 16.35 -20.65 14.17
CA GLU A 568 14.88 -20.71 14.24
C GLU A 568 14.40 -20.99 15.66
N LEU A 569 15.10 -21.85 16.39
CA LEU A 569 14.81 -22.16 17.79
C LEU A 569 15.04 -20.94 18.70
N ALA A 570 16.17 -20.24 18.55
CA ALA A 570 16.51 -19.09 19.39
C ALA A 570 15.66 -17.84 19.10
N THR A 571 15.26 -17.63 17.84
CA THR A 571 14.54 -16.42 17.40
C THR A 571 13.04 -16.63 17.21
N GLY A 572 12.57 -17.87 17.15
CA GLY A 572 11.19 -18.23 16.77
C GLY A 572 10.83 -17.94 15.31
N ALA A 573 11.80 -17.53 14.47
CA ALA A 573 11.55 -17.12 13.09
C ALA A 573 11.76 -18.29 12.12
N GLU A 574 10.69 -19.02 11.79
CA GLU A 574 10.72 -20.12 10.82
C GLU A 574 11.14 -19.64 9.42
N LEU A 575 12.17 -20.28 8.86
CA LEU A 575 12.80 -19.90 7.59
C LEU A 575 12.07 -20.48 6.37
N GLU A 576 11.44 -21.65 6.52
CA GLU A 576 10.80 -22.39 5.42
C GLU A 576 9.36 -21.93 5.16
N THR A 577 8.61 -21.60 6.21
CA THR A 577 7.16 -21.30 6.17
C THR A 577 6.85 -19.81 5.94
N ARG A 578 7.85 -18.99 5.62
CA ARG A 578 7.64 -17.57 5.32
C ARG A 578 7.02 -17.40 3.94
N TYR A 579 5.81 -16.87 3.92
CA TYR A 579 5.06 -16.50 2.71
C TYR A 579 4.98 -14.98 2.59
N GLY A 580 5.10 -14.48 1.37
CA GLY A 580 5.00 -13.06 1.07
C GLY A 580 5.66 -12.67 -0.24
N LEU A 581 5.84 -11.36 -0.38
CA LEU A 581 6.63 -10.74 -1.45
C LEU A 581 8.12 -10.85 -1.09
N ILE A 582 8.71 -12.00 -1.39
CA ILE A 582 10.06 -12.39 -0.95
C ILE A 582 10.72 -13.15 -2.11
N SER A 583 11.98 -12.83 -2.44
CA SER A 583 12.68 -13.53 -3.51
C SER A 583 12.94 -15.00 -3.16
N ASP A 584 13.09 -15.86 -4.16
CA ASP A 584 13.46 -17.26 -3.92
C ASP A 584 14.93 -17.32 -3.47
N TYR A 585 15.19 -17.82 -2.25
CA TYR A 585 16.55 -17.97 -1.71
C TYR A 585 16.72 -19.28 -0.94
N ASN A 586 17.96 -19.74 -0.87
CA ASN A 586 18.32 -20.92 -0.11
C ASN A 586 18.15 -20.62 1.38
N ASN A 587 17.11 -21.15 2.03
CA ASN A 587 16.87 -20.95 3.46
C ASN A 587 17.98 -21.57 4.33
N TYR A 588 18.62 -22.64 3.86
CA TYR A 588 19.53 -23.48 4.65
C TYR A 588 20.83 -23.82 3.93
N VAL A 589 21.89 -24.04 4.71
CA VAL A 589 23.15 -24.64 4.26
C VAL A 589 23.44 -25.88 5.10
N PHE A 590 23.83 -26.97 4.45
CA PHE A 590 24.14 -28.22 5.14
C PHE A 590 25.66 -28.40 5.28
N PHE A 591 26.15 -28.50 6.52
CA PHE A 591 27.56 -28.82 6.81
C PHE A 591 27.64 -30.14 7.57
N LYS A 592 28.37 -31.13 7.02
CA LYS A 592 28.58 -32.47 7.63
C LYS A 592 27.28 -33.12 8.14
N GLY A 593 26.19 -33.00 7.38
CA GLY A 593 24.88 -33.59 7.71
C GLY A 593 24.00 -32.79 8.69
N MET A 594 24.45 -31.62 9.17
CA MET A 594 23.66 -30.72 10.02
C MET A 594 23.10 -29.53 9.23
N LYS A 595 21.86 -29.13 9.52
CA LYS A 595 21.12 -28.01 8.89
C LYS A 595 21.46 -26.69 9.61
N PHE A 596 21.96 -25.70 8.87
CA PHE A 596 22.25 -24.35 9.39
C PHE A 596 21.45 -23.30 8.61
N ALA A 597 21.11 -22.18 9.25
CA ALA A 597 20.51 -21.04 8.57
C ALA A 597 21.54 -20.43 7.60
N SER A 598 21.14 -20.20 6.36
CA SER A 598 22.01 -19.51 5.39
C SER A 598 22.10 -18.01 5.71
N ALA A 599 23.08 -17.31 5.11
CA ALA A 599 23.17 -15.85 5.22
C ALA A 599 21.91 -15.15 4.70
N ASP A 600 21.33 -15.68 3.61
CA ASP A 600 20.07 -15.20 3.05
C ASP A 600 18.92 -15.49 4.00
N GLY A 601 18.88 -16.67 4.63
CA GLY A 601 17.88 -17.02 5.64
C GLY A 601 17.89 -16.07 6.83
N VAL A 602 19.06 -15.77 7.41
CA VAL A 602 19.20 -14.84 8.54
C VAL A 602 18.75 -13.43 8.16
N TYR A 603 19.27 -12.91 7.05
CA TYR A 603 18.94 -11.56 6.59
C TYR A 603 17.47 -11.44 6.21
N CYS A 604 16.95 -12.42 5.47
CA CYS A 604 15.59 -12.40 5.00
C CYS A 604 14.57 -12.62 6.12
N SER A 605 14.94 -13.27 7.22
CA SER A 605 14.13 -13.28 8.44
C SER A 605 14.10 -11.94 9.18
N GLY A 606 14.85 -10.94 8.72
CA GLY A 606 14.88 -9.59 9.28
C GLY A 606 15.88 -9.43 10.41
N TYR A 607 16.99 -10.18 10.39
CA TYR A 607 18.04 -10.10 11.41
C TYR A 607 19.42 -9.81 10.81
N VAL A 608 20.25 -9.13 11.58
CA VAL A 608 21.66 -8.85 11.29
C VAL A 608 22.50 -9.10 12.53
N ILE A 609 23.76 -9.47 12.33
CA ILE A 609 24.74 -9.67 13.40
C ILE A 609 25.59 -8.41 13.52
N VAL A 610 25.54 -7.76 14.67
CA VAL A 610 26.31 -6.58 15.05
C VAL A 610 27.64 -7.02 15.67
N ASN A 611 28.75 -6.57 15.09
CA ASN A 611 30.14 -6.86 15.50
C ASN A 611 30.44 -8.36 15.73
N GLY A 612 29.79 -9.25 14.99
CA GLY A 612 29.94 -10.71 15.14
C GLY A 612 29.47 -11.30 16.48
N LYS A 613 28.89 -10.49 17.37
CA LYS A 613 28.58 -10.85 18.76
C LYS A 613 27.10 -10.82 19.10
N PHE A 614 26.32 -9.95 18.45
CA PHE A 614 24.91 -9.76 18.80
C PHE A 614 24.02 -9.87 17.56
N LEU A 615 23.07 -10.79 17.57
CA LEU A 615 22.01 -10.89 16.59
C LEU A 615 20.88 -9.92 16.96
N VAL A 616 20.59 -8.99 16.07
CA VAL A 616 19.63 -7.89 16.26
C VAL A 616 18.64 -7.87 15.11
N ALA A 617 17.35 -7.66 15.39
CA ALA A 617 16.37 -7.48 14.33
C ALA A 617 16.59 -6.14 13.61
N THR A 618 16.57 -6.14 12.28
CA THR A 618 16.85 -4.95 11.44
C THR A 618 15.89 -3.80 11.72
N LYS A 619 14.62 -4.11 12.07
CA LYS A 619 13.60 -3.13 12.47
C LYS A 619 13.95 -2.35 13.74
N HIS A 620 14.81 -2.90 14.61
CA HIS A 620 15.19 -2.26 15.87
C HIS A 620 16.50 -1.47 15.79
N LEU A 621 17.28 -1.63 14.71
CA LEU A 621 18.59 -0.99 14.59
C LEU A 621 18.48 0.55 14.55
N LEU A 622 17.46 1.13 13.90
CA LEU A 622 17.19 2.57 13.95
C LEU A 622 16.86 3.04 15.38
N SER A 623 16.04 2.28 16.11
CA SER A 623 15.72 2.58 17.51
C SER A 623 16.98 2.57 18.38
N ILE A 624 17.89 1.61 18.17
CA ILE A 624 19.18 1.54 18.87
C ILE A 624 20.03 2.78 18.57
N ILE A 625 20.11 3.20 17.31
CA ILE A 625 20.86 4.41 16.90
C ILE A 625 20.31 5.65 17.59
N ILE A 626 18.97 5.83 17.60
CA ILE A 626 18.33 6.99 18.24
C ILE A 626 18.51 6.93 19.77
N MET A 627 18.35 5.76 20.39
CA MET A 627 18.59 5.57 21.82
C MET A 627 20.03 5.95 22.20
N LYS A 628 20.99 5.57 21.37
CA LYS A 628 22.40 5.90 21.55
C LYS A 628 22.69 7.39 21.35
N ALA A 629 22.10 8.01 20.32
CA ALA A 629 22.28 9.43 20.02
C ALA A 629 21.65 10.34 21.08
N THR A 630 20.46 9.98 21.57
CA THR A 630 19.71 10.76 22.58
C THR A 630 20.14 10.46 24.02
N GLY A 631 20.88 9.37 24.24
CA GLY A 631 21.21 8.89 25.57
C GLY A 631 20.00 8.38 26.37
N SER A 632 18.83 8.25 25.76
CA SER A 632 17.57 7.89 26.41
C SER A 632 16.95 6.61 25.84
N ARG A 633 16.41 5.76 26.71
CA ARG A 633 15.69 4.54 26.32
C ARG A 633 14.19 4.82 26.20
N PHE A 634 13.72 5.03 24.98
CA PHE A 634 12.30 5.23 24.69
C PHE A 634 11.57 3.96 24.21
N THR A 635 12.30 2.87 23.93
CA THR A 635 11.71 1.57 23.56
C THR A 635 12.55 0.40 24.09
N ASN A 636 11.90 -0.73 24.35
CA ASN A 636 12.58 -1.97 24.72
C ASN A 636 13.03 -2.71 23.46
N VAL A 637 14.35 -2.86 23.30
CA VAL A 637 14.95 -3.60 22.19
C VAL A 637 15.71 -4.78 22.75
N TYR A 638 15.57 -5.94 22.10
CA TYR A 638 16.24 -7.17 22.50
C TYR A 638 17.26 -7.60 21.44
N ALA A 639 18.39 -8.14 21.90
CA ALA A 639 19.46 -8.69 21.08
C ALA A 639 19.87 -10.06 21.62
N TYR A 640 20.19 -11.00 20.75
CA TYR A 640 20.66 -12.34 21.13
C TYR A 640 22.18 -12.41 21.01
N GLU A 641 22.86 -13.01 21.98
CA GLU A 641 24.31 -13.17 21.90
C GLU A 641 24.66 -14.33 20.96
N VAL A 642 25.71 -14.15 20.15
CA VAL A 642 26.21 -15.13 19.19
C VAL A 642 27.49 -15.76 19.74
N GLU A 643 27.45 -17.06 20.01
CA GLU A 643 28.61 -17.85 20.44
C GLU A 643 29.03 -18.82 19.33
N GLY A 644 30.09 -18.45 18.59
CA GLY A 644 30.58 -19.25 17.46
C GLY A 644 29.53 -19.43 16.36
N ASN A 645 28.98 -20.64 16.25
CA ASN A 645 27.97 -21.00 15.24
C ASN A 645 26.54 -21.07 15.79
N THR A 646 26.33 -20.71 17.06
CA THR A 646 25.04 -20.81 17.74
C THR A 646 24.60 -19.46 18.28
N VAL A 647 23.30 -19.22 18.28
CA VAL A 647 22.67 -18.06 18.91
C VAL A 647 22.23 -18.51 20.29
N LYS A 648 22.47 -17.71 21.34
CA LYS A 648 21.91 -17.99 22.66
C LYS A 648 20.39 -17.85 22.61
N ASP A 649 19.70 -18.78 23.26
CA ASP A 649 18.24 -18.77 23.38
C ASP A 649 17.72 -17.66 24.31
N THR A 650 18.62 -16.92 24.98
CA THR A 650 18.27 -15.83 25.88
C THR A 650 18.47 -14.47 25.20
N ALA A 651 17.36 -13.75 25.03
CA ALA A 651 17.36 -12.37 24.58
C ALA A 651 17.87 -11.44 25.70
N ARG A 652 18.84 -10.58 25.38
CA ARG A 652 19.35 -9.53 26.26
C ARG A 652 18.70 -8.18 25.89
N LEU A 653 18.23 -7.46 26.89
CA LEU A 653 17.75 -6.08 26.72
C LEU A 653 18.92 -5.15 26.35
N VAL A 654 18.73 -4.35 25.30
CA VAL A 654 19.70 -3.38 24.80
C VAL A 654 19.56 -2.07 25.56
N HIS A 655 20.66 -1.59 26.12
CA HIS A 655 20.80 -0.29 26.77
C HIS A 655 21.59 0.68 25.87
N THR A 656 21.57 1.97 26.21
CA THR A 656 22.28 3.04 25.46
C THR A 656 23.80 2.84 25.41
N SER A 657 24.34 2.10 26.38
CA SER A 657 25.76 1.71 26.48
C SER A 657 26.10 0.35 25.89
N THR A 658 25.12 -0.43 25.40
CA THR A 658 25.34 -1.82 24.97
C THR A 658 26.17 -1.94 23.70
N PHE A 659 26.04 -1.02 22.75
CA PHE A 659 26.78 -1.00 21.49
C PHE A 659 27.67 0.23 21.39
N LEU A 660 28.91 0.10 20.91
CA LEU A 660 29.76 1.22 20.49
C LEU A 660 29.30 1.75 19.12
N TRP A 661 29.67 2.99 18.77
CA TRP A 661 29.36 3.55 17.44
C TRP A 661 30.03 2.73 16.32
N SER A 662 31.24 2.23 16.59
CA SER A 662 31.95 1.29 15.70
C SER A 662 31.19 -0.02 15.51
N ASP A 663 30.54 -0.53 16.56
CA ASP A 663 29.82 -1.82 16.49
C ASP A 663 28.65 -1.74 15.50
N LEU A 664 27.93 -0.62 15.48
CA LEU A 664 26.79 -0.38 14.60
C LEU A 664 27.19 -0.23 13.11
N TRP A 665 28.48 0.03 12.83
CA TRP A 665 29.02 0.06 11.46
C TRP A 665 29.43 -1.34 10.96
N HIS A 666 29.70 -2.27 11.87
CA HIS A 666 30.11 -3.64 11.57
C HIS A 666 28.93 -4.62 11.57
N LEU A 667 28.11 -4.56 10.52
CA LEU A 667 26.97 -5.47 10.32
C LEU A 667 27.37 -6.69 9.46
N SER A 668 26.95 -7.89 9.86
CA SER A 668 27.23 -9.16 9.18
C SER A 668 26.01 -10.10 9.19
N VAL A 669 26.05 -11.15 8.35
CA VAL A 669 24.99 -12.16 8.21
C VAL A 669 25.52 -13.61 8.23
N THR A 670 26.82 -13.83 8.50
CA THR A 670 27.35 -15.20 8.68
C THR A 670 27.78 -15.48 10.10
N PHE A 671 27.36 -16.64 10.59
CA PHE A 671 27.98 -17.32 11.72
C PHE A 671 29.44 -17.69 11.36
N LEU A 672 30.42 -17.25 12.16
CA LEU A 672 31.83 -17.52 11.93
C LEU A 672 32.19 -18.93 12.46
N SER A 673 32.62 -19.80 11.54
CA SER A 673 32.84 -21.25 11.71
C SER A 673 33.99 -21.71 12.62
N ASN A 674 34.37 -20.97 13.67
CA ASN A 674 35.59 -21.26 14.44
C ASN A 674 35.39 -22.03 15.76
N GLY A 675 34.19 -22.53 16.07
CA GLY A 675 33.84 -23.07 17.40
C GLY A 675 34.18 -24.54 17.73
N TYR A 676 34.86 -25.30 16.87
CA TYR A 676 34.98 -26.76 17.08
C TYR A 676 36.09 -27.20 18.07
N LYS A 677 36.97 -26.29 18.52
CA LYS A 677 38.15 -26.65 19.35
C LYS A 677 37.89 -26.68 20.86
N GLY A 678 36.82 -26.05 21.35
CA GLY A 678 36.56 -25.90 22.80
C GLY A 678 35.70 -27.00 23.44
N LEU A 679 35.18 -27.95 22.67
CA LEU A 679 34.14 -28.88 23.14
C LEU A 679 34.69 -30.23 23.67
N VAL A 680 36.01 -30.45 23.67
CA VAL A 680 36.61 -31.78 23.96
C VAL A 680 37.27 -31.86 25.34
N GLU A 681 37.45 -30.76 26.07
CA GLU A 681 38.31 -30.78 27.29
C GLU A 681 37.58 -30.93 28.63
N ASN A 682 36.24 -30.85 28.71
CA ASN A 682 35.57 -30.69 30.01
C ASN A 682 34.46 -31.71 30.31
N THR A 683 34.77 -32.98 30.56
CA THR A 683 33.91 -33.86 31.39
C THR A 683 34.69 -35.00 32.09
N LYS A 684 34.88 -34.89 33.42
CA LYS A 684 35.13 -36.00 34.34
C LYS A 684 34.36 -35.72 35.63
N TYR A 685 33.45 -36.60 36.05
CA TYR A 685 32.70 -36.48 37.30
C TYR A 685 33.14 -37.54 38.32
N ASN A 686 33.10 -37.16 39.61
CA ASN A 686 33.62 -37.89 40.76
C ASN A 686 32.47 -38.04 41.79
N ILE A 687 31.95 -39.26 41.97
CA ILE A 687 31.09 -39.64 43.10
C ILE A 687 31.75 -40.87 43.72
N THR A 688 32.29 -40.75 44.94
CA THR A 688 33.15 -41.76 45.57
C THR A 688 32.46 -43.10 45.87
N THR A 689 31.13 -43.14 46.01
CA THR A 689 30.38 -44.40 46.23
C THR A 689 30.04 -45.13 44.92
N LEU A 690 29.79 -44.40 43.83
CA LEU A 690 29.58 -44.97 42.49
C LEU A 690 30.90 -45.29 41.79
N LYS A 691 32.00 -44.68 42.23
CA LYS A 691 33.34 -44.88 41.68
C LYS A 691 33.83 -46.34 41.83
N ASN A 692 33.32 -47.05 42.82
CA ASN A 692 33.65 -48.44 43.10
C ASN A 692 32.61 -49.43 42.54
N LEU A 693 31.67 -48.97 41.71
CA LEU A 693 30.61 -49.82 41.15
C LEU A 693 30.74 -49.92 39.62
N GLU A 694 30.67 -51.13 39.09
CA GLU A 694 30.63 -51.41 37.66
C GLU A 694 29.19 -51.71 37.22
N LEU A 695 28.74 -51.10 36.13
CA LEU A 695 27.45 -51.39 35.53
C LEU A 695 27.45 -52.78 34.88
N VAL A 696 26.61 -53.68 35.38
CA VAL A 696 26.45 -55.04 34.84
C VAL A 696 25.41 -55.06 33.73
N VAL A 697 24.21 -54.56 34.00
CA VAL A 697 23.12 -54.55 33.01
C VAL A 697 22.10 -53.44 33.31
N ILE A 698 21.57 -52.85 32.25
CA ILE A 698 20.43 -51.92 32.29
C ILE A 698 19.17 -52.69 31.92
N VAL A 699 18.20 -52.73 32.82
CA VAL A 699 16.88 -53.31 32.61
C VAL A 699 15.85 -52.17 32.53
N VAL A 700 15.15 -52.08 31.41
CA VAL A 700 14.04 -51.13 31.22
C VAL A 700 12.73 -51.89 31.36
N ASN A 701 11.88 -51.47 32.30
CA ASN A 701 10.57 -52.09 32.46
C ASN A 701 9.58 -51.59 31.40
N CYS A 702 9.40 -52.36 30.32
CA CYS A 702 8.46 -52.06 29.24
C CYS A 702 6.98 -52.10 29.66
N THR A 703 6.65 -52.56 30.87
CA THR A 703 5.27 -52.49 31.40
C THR A 703 4.93 -51.13 32.01
N PHE A 704 5.91 -50.24 32.15
CA PHE A 704 5.73 -48.90 32.69
C PHE A 704 4.72 -48.10 31.84
N ARG A 705 3.64 -47.64 32.46
CA ARG A 705 2.47 -47.06 31.76
C ARG A 705 2.84 -45.87 30.89
N GLN A 706 3.74 -45.02 31.34
CA GLN A 706 4.19 -43.82 30.62
C GLN A 706 4.96 -44.20 29.34
N LEU A 707 5.75 -45.27 29.37
CA LEU A 707 6.37 -45.85 28.18
C LEU A 707 5.32 -46.42 27.20
N LYS A 708 4.27 -47.09 27.68
CA LYS A 708 3.16 -47.59 26.83
C LYS A 708 2.32 -46.50 26.19
N VAL A 709 2.16 -45.35 26.87
CA VAL A 709 1.39 -44.19 26.37
C VAL A 709 2.29 -43.24 25.55
N GLY A 710 3.58 -43.53 25.45
CA GLY A 710 4.53 -42.73 24.67
C GLY A 710 4.85 -41.37 25.29
N ASP A 711 4.75 -41.22 26.61
CA ASP A 711 5.09 -39.99 27.33
C ASP A 711 6.63 -39.85 27.45
N PRO A 712 7.27 -38.93 26.69
CA PRO A 712 8.72 -38.80 26.69
C PRO A 712 9.26 -38.05 27.92
N SER A 713 8.38 -37.53 28.79
CA SER A 713 8.76 -36.67 29.92
C SER A 713 9.03 -37.44 31.21
N ALA A 714 8.90 -38.77 31.23
CA ALA A 714 9.22 -39.61 32.38
C ALA A 714 9.80 -40.97 31.96
N VAL A 715 10.90 -41.39 32.59
CA VAL A 715 11.49 -42.72 32.38
C VAL A 715 11.97 -43.30 33.71
N ARG A 716 11.85 -44.62 33.85
CA ARG A 716 12.41 -45.36 34.98
C ARG A 716 13.32 -46.46 34.45
N VAL A 717 14.53 -46.53 35.00
CA VAL A 717 15.59 -47.45 34.57
C VAL A 717 16.11 -48.18 35.80
N TYR A 718 16.33 -49.49 35.67
CA TYR A 718 16.91 -50.34 36.71
C TYR A 718 18.30 -50.77 36.26
N ASN A 719 19.31 -50.39 37.03
CA ASN A 719 20.70 -50.71 36.76
C ASN A 719 21.18 -51.72 37.80
N PHE A 720 21.55 -52.91 37.36
CA PHE A 720 22.30 -53.83 38.21
C PHE A 720 23.76 -53.41 38.16
N VAL A 721 24.32 -53.17 39.33
CA VAL A 721 25.73 -52.80 39.49
C VAL A 721 26.39 -53.78 40.43
N ARG A 722 27.70 -53.97 40.29
CA ARG A 722 28.49 -54.79 41.21
C ARG A 722 29.66 -53.99 41.74
N SER A 723 30.12 -54.30 42.95
CA SER A 723 31.35 -53.73 43.49
C SER A 723 32.59 -54.18 42.69
N PHE A 724 33.52 -53.26 42.44
CA PHE A 724 34.85 -53.58 41.91
C PHE A 724 35.67 -54.41 42.90
N ASP A 725 35.43 -54.20 44.21
CA ASP A 725 36.20 -54.83 45.29
C ASP A 725 35.63 -56.22 45.68
N ASP A 726 34.32 -56.45 45.47
CA ASP A 726 33.67 -57.76 45.64
C ASP A 726 32.66 -58.02 44.50
N PRO A 727 32.99 -58.86 43.51
CA PRO A 727 32.11 -59.13 42.38
C PRO A 727 30.83 -59.90 42.75
N ASN A 728 30.71 -60.41 43.99
CA ASN A 728 29.47 -61.02 44.50
C ASN A 728 28.53 -60.01 45.15
N ASP A 729 28.99 -58.79 45.47
CA ASP A 729 28.15 -57.70 45.97
C ASP A 729 27.45 -57.00 44.81
N VAL A 730 26.29 -57.56 44.42
CA VAL A 730 25.43 -57.02 43.37
C VAL A 730 24.33 -56.18 44.01
N GLN A 731 24.25 -54.93 43.60
CA GLN A 731 23.28 -53.95 44.09
C GLN A 731 22.34 -53.54 42.95
N LEU A 732 21.10 -53.20 43.30
CA LEU A 732 20.13 -52.69 42.35
C LEU A 732 19.99 -51.17 42.52
N ILE A 733 20.33 -50.44 41.48
CA ILE A 733 20.16 -48.99 41.41
C ILE A 733 18.96 -48.67 40.52
N THR A 734 17.93 -48.07 41.09
CA THR A 734 16.79 -47.53 40.33
C THR A 734 16.97 -46.05 40.08
N VAL A 735 16.79 -45.62 38.83
CA VAL A 735 16.82 -44.21 38.43
C VAL A 735 15.46 -43.86 37.83
N SER A 736 14.71 -42.97 38.48
CA SER A 736 13.47 -42.41 37.95
C SER A 736 13.72 -40.96 37.52
N LEU A 737 13.62 -40.66 36.23
CA LEU A 737 13.79 -39.33 35.68
C LEU A 737 12.44 -38.76 35.26
N SER A 738 12.20 -37.49 35.56
CA SER A 738 11.02 -36.76 35.08
C SER A 738 11.39 -35.32 34.72
N VAL A 739 10.77 -34.80 33.66
CA VAL A 739 10.87 -33.38 33.30
C VAL A 739 9.87 -32.60 34.14
N GLN A 740 10.39 -31.63 34.90
CA GLN A 740 9.63 -30.77 35.81
C GLN A 740 10.01 -29.31 35.59
N ASP A 741 9.11 -28.38 35.92
CA ASP A 741 9.49 -26.98 36.06
C ASP A 741 10.22 -26.82 37.39
N TYR A 742 11.34 -26.09 37.39
CA TYR A 742 12.07 -25.71 38.59
C TYR A 742 12.13 -24.19 38.75
N GLU A 743 12.24 -23.75 40.00
CA GLU A 743 12.57 -22.38 40.35
C GLU A 743 13.56 -22.35 41.51
N VAL A 744 14.60 -21.51 41.39
CA VAL A 744 15.56 -21.24 42.46
C VAL A 744 15.24 -19.86 43.04
N ARG A 745 14.48 -19.83 44.14
CA ARG A 745 13.89 -18.60 44.75
C ARG A 745 14.93 -17.52 45.09
N GLY A 746 16.19 -17.88 45.31
CA GLY A 746 17.28 -16.92 45.59
C GLY A 746 18.02 -16.36 44.36
N HIS A 747 17.79 -16.91 43.16
CA HIS A 747 18.57 -16.58 41.96
C HIS A 747 17.70 -16.13 40.77
N ALA A 748 16.38 -16.01 40.94
CA ALA A 748 15.41 -15.68 39.89
C ALA A 748 15.54 -16.57 38.63
N LYS A 749 16.05 -17.79 38.78
CA LYS A 749 16.16 -18.78 37.70
C LYS A 749 14.93 -19.68 37.74
N LYS A 750 14.19 -19.73 36.64
CA LYS A 750 13.07 -20.63 36.42
C LYS A 750 13.16 -21.27 35.04
N GLY A 751 12.65 -22.49 34.89
CA GLY A 751 12.59 -23.18 33.60
C GLY A 751 12.37 -24.67 33.77
N PRO A 752 12.39 -25.46 32.69
CA PRO A 752 12.35 -26.91 32.80
C PRO A 752 13.70 -27.47 33.27
N ALA A 753 13.62 -28.56 34.04
CA ALA A 753 14.73 -29.38 34.49
C ALA A 753 14.36 -30.86 34.39
N VAL A 754 15.37 -31.73 34.31
CA VAL A 754 15.15 -33.15 34.61
C VAL A 754 15.46 -33.35 36.09
N VAL A 755 14.43 -33.76 36.82
CA VAL A 755 14.53 -34.21 38.19
C VAL A 755 14.61 -35.73 38.17
N GLY A 756 15.75 -36.25 38.60
CA GLY A 756 16.03 -37.65 38.81
C GLY A 756 15.97 -38.01 40.29
N MET A 757 15.46 -39.20 40.56
CA MET A 757 15.49 -39.83 41.88
C MET A 757 16.28 -41.14 41.74
N LEU A 758 17.40 -41.20 42.45
CA LEU A 758 18.29 -42.35 42.56
C LEU A 758 17.95 -43.12 43.82
N THR A 759 17.79 -44.43 43.72
CA THR A 759 17.57 -45.28 44.89
C THR A 759 18.49 -46.48 44.81
N ILE A 760 19.25 -46.73 45.87
CA ILE A 760 20.20 -47.84 45.97
C ILE A 760 19.59 -48.90 46.89
N ILE A 761 19.53 -50.14 46.40
CA ILE A 761 18.97 -51.29 47.12
C ILE A 761 20.04 -52.36 47.22
N HIS A 762 20.43 -52.69 48.44
CA HIS A 762 21.39 -53.77 48.73
C HIS A 762 20.65 -55.10 48.94
N ASP A 763 19.57 -55.08 49.71
CA ASP A 763 18.68 -56.23 49.91
C ASP A 763 17.21 -55.83 49.64
N MET A 764 16.45 -56.73 49.03
CA MET A 764 15.01 -56.59 48.84
C MET A 764 14.22 -56.55 50.16
N GLN A 765 14.84 -56.97 51.26
CA GLN A 765 14.30 -56.88 52.62
C GLN A 765 14.62 -55.56 53.34
N ASP A 766 15.43 -54.68 52.73
CA ASP A 766 15.82 -53.40 53.33
C ASP A 766 14.58 -52.53 53.59
N ARG A 767 14.45 -52.12 54.85
CA ARG A 767 13.39 -51.22 55.30
C ARG A 767 13.76 -49.74 55.13
N ASP A 768 15.06 -49.44 55.12
CA ASP A 768 15.62 -48.10 54.98
C ASP A 768 16.58 -48.06 53.78
N ILE A 769 16.05 -47.69 52.62
CA ILE A 769 16.85 -47.55 51.39
C ILE A 769 17.40 -46.13 51.24
N GLN A 770 18.61 -46.00 50.71
CA GLN A 770 19.20 -44.70 50.44
C GLN A 770 18.61 -44.09 49.16
N GLN A 771 18.10 -42.85 49.27
CA GLN A 771 17.55 -42.10 48.15
C GLN A 771 18.28 -40.78 47.98
N PHE A 772 18.57 -40.43 46.72
CA PHE A 772 19.17 -39.16 46.37
C PHE A 772 18.38 -38.51 45.24
N TYR A 773 18.23 -37.18 45.29
CA TYR A 773 17.67 -36.41 44.17
C TYR A 773 18.82 -35.86 43.34
N MET A 774 18.68 -35.91 42.02
CA MET A 774 19.59 -35.29 41.07
C MET A 774 18.79 -34.36 40.17
N VAL A 775 19.24 -33.13 39.97
CA VAL A 775 18.55 -32.16 39.12
C VAL A 775 19.51 -31.67 38.06
N ALA A 776 19.10 -31.78 36.80
CA ALA A 776 19.76 -31.15 35.68
C ALA A 776 18.96 -29.90 35.26
N PRO A 777 19.29 -28.71 35.80
CA PRO A 777 18.63 -27.48 35.40
C PRO A 777 18.88 -27.23 33.90
N THR A 778 17.89 -26.66 33.20
CA THR A 778 17.95 -26.33 31.75
C THR A 778 17.83 -27.50 30.77
N TYR A 779 17.39 -28.68 31.20
CA TYR A 779 16.92 -29.71 30.27
C TYR A 779 15.56 -29.30 29.64
N PRO A 780 15.29 -29.51 28.35
CA PRO A 780 16.07 -30.26 27.34
C PRO A 780 17.09 -29.44 26.55
N TYR A 781 17.39 -28.21 26.99
CA TYR A 781 18.23 -27.26 26.24
C TYR A 781 19.74 -27.59 26.27
N GLN A 782 20.15 -28.66 26.95
CA GLN A 782 21.54 -29.14 26.99
C GLN A 782 21.65 -30.58 26.47
N ARG A 783 22.66 -30.85 25.64
CA ARG A 783 22.90 -32.16 24.99
C ARG A 783 23.36 -33.25 25.97
N SER A 784 24.03 -32.85 27.05
CA SER A 784 24.50 -33.72 28.12
C SER A 784 24.08 -33.06 29.44
N PRO A 785 23.03 -33.57 30.12
CA PRO A 785 22.55 -32.95 31.35
C PRO A 785 23.63 -33.02 32.44
N ASP A 786 24.03 -31.87 32.97
CA ASP A 786 24.88 -31.78 34.16
C ASP A 786 24.01 -31.95 35.40
N PHE A 787 24.04 -33.14 36.01
CA PHE A 787 23.26 -33.45 37.19
C PHE A 787 23.95 -32.92 38.45
N GLU A 788 23.25 -32.05 39.16
CA GLU A 788 23.60 -31.61 40.51
C GLU A 788 22.84 -32.47 41.53
N MET A 789 23.47 -32.82 42.66
CA MET A 789 22.84 -33.62 43.72
C MET A 789 22.09 -32.73 44.72
N TYR A 790 20.93 -33.19 45.16
CA TYR A 790 20.06 -32.49 46.11
C TYR A 790 19.57 -33.43 47.21
N GLU A 791 19.44 -32.90 48.43
CA GLU A 791 18.69 -33.50 49.52
C GLU A 791 17.23 -33.02 49.48
N TYR A 792 16.31 -33.90 49.89
CA TYR A 792 14.91 -33.55 50.05
C TYR A 792 14.70 -32.75 51.33
N VAL A 793 14.03 -31.60 51.23
CA VAL A 793 13.75 -30.71 52.37
C VAL A 793 12.30 -30.85 52.82
N GLY A 794 11.36 -30.96 51.88
CA GLY A 794 9.93 -31.03 52.17
C GLY A 794 9.06 -30.76 50.94
N ILE A 795 7.78 -30.52 51.17
CA ILE A 795 6.82 -30.07 50.16
C ILE A 795 6.33 -28.68 50.57
N SER A 796 6.39 -27.71 49.66
CA SER A 796 5.94 -26.33 49.92
C SER A 796 4.40 -26.27 50.04
N ASP A 797 3.87 -25.20 50.64
CA ASP A 797 2.43 -24.92 50.73
C ASP A 797 1.70 -24.91 49.36
N GLU A 798 2.41 -24.64 48.26
CA GLU A 798 1.87 -24.65 46.90
C GLU A 798 2.09 -25.99 46.16
N SER A 799 2.34 -27.09 46.89
CA SER A 799 2.58 -28.44 46.34
C SER A 799 3.80 -28.55 45.40
N PHE A 800 4.90 -27.84 45.68
CA PHE A 800 6.20 -28.05 45.02
C PHE A 800 7.14 -28.91 45.87
N LEU A 801 7.97 -29.71 45.20
CA LEU A 801 9.07 -30.46 45.82
C LEU A 801 10.20 -29.49 46.20
N GLU A 802 10.50 -29.33 47.49
CA GLU A 802 11.61 -28.52 47.98
C GLU A 802 12.88 -29.36 48.11
N LEU A 803 13.91 -28.95 47.38
CA LEU A 803 15.20 -29.60 47.27
C LEU A 803 16.32 -28.64 47.67
N ARG A 804 17.31 -29.10 48.42
CA ARG A 804 18.50 -28.32 48.78
C ARG A 804 19.75 -28.95 48.15
N SER A 805 20.53 -28.16 47.42
CA SER A 805 21.71 -28.67 46.71
C SER A 805 22.80 -29.13 47.69
N ILE A 806 23.46 -30.23 47.38
CA ILE A 806 24.68 -30.69 48.08
C ILE A 806 25.89 -30.22 47.25
N PRO A 807 26.58 -29.13 47.65
CA PRO A 807 27.67 -28.56 46.84
C PRO A 807 28.89 -29.49 46.76
N ARG A 808 29.54 -29.53 45.58
CA ARG A 808 30.78 -30.31 45.35
C ARG A 808 31.94 -29.86 46.24
N ASP A 809 31.95 -28.59 46.61
CA ASP A 809 32.89 -27.96 47.52
C ASP A 809 32.12 -26.88 48.31
N PRO A 810 31.92 -27.04 49.63
CA PRO A 810 31.17 -26.11 50.46
C PRO A 810 31.78 -24.69 50.49
N LEU A 811 33.07 -24.54 50.16
CA LEU A 811 33.77 -23.26 50.21
C LEU A 811 33.59 -22.42 48.93
N THR A 812 33.27 -23.05 47.79
CA THR A 812 33.24 -22.37 46.49
C THR A 812 31.86 -22.35 45.84
N HIS A 813 30.92 -23.20 46.27
CA HIS A 813 29.56 -23.23 45.74
C HIS A 813 28.50 -22.98 46.82
N PRO A 814 27.70 -21.91 46.70
CA PRO A 814 26.64 -21.64 47.67
C PRO A 814 25.53 -22.69 47.56
N VAL A 815 24.94 -23.03 48.71
CA VAL A 815 23.78 -23.92 48.81
C VAL A 815 22.58 -23.27 48.11
N LYS A 816 21.95 -23.98 47.17
CA LYS A 816 20.77 -23.56 46.42
C LYS A 816 19.53 -24.28 46.96
N ASN A 817 18.48 -23.52 47.26
CA ASN A 817 17.14 -24.07 47.51
C ASN A 817 16.35 -24.01 46.19
N LEU A 818 15.88 -25.15 45.74
CA LEU A 818 15.19 -25.36 44.47
C LEU A 818 13.80 -25.91 44.77
N ILE A 819 12.76 -25.31 44.18
CA ILE A 819 11.43 -25.91 44.12
C ILE A 819 11.25 -26.54 42.74
N ALA A 820 10.66 -27.73 42.68
CA ALA A 820 10.33 -28.40 41.43
C ALA A 820 8.92 -28.99 41.44
N ALA A 821 8.19 -28.85 40.34
CA ALA A 821 6.94 -29.57 40.15
C ALA A 821 6.66 -29.84 38.68
N ARG A 822 5.93 -30.91 38.43
CA ARG A 822 5.38 -31.25 37.13
C ARG A 822 4.01 -30.59 36.97
N LYS A 823 3.92 -29.58 36.12
CA LYS A 823 2.63 -28.97 35.75
C LYS A 823 1.96 -29.78 34.64
N ARG A 824 0.71 -30.18 34.83
CA ARG A 824 -0.10 -30.87 33.79
C ARG A 824 -1.46 -30.22 33.70
N GLY A 825 -1.76 -29.64 32.55
CA GLY A 825 -3.01 -28.95 32.25
C GLY A 825 -2.94 -28.32 30.87
N PHE A 826 -4.05 -27.72 30.44
CA PHE A 826 -4.05 -26.92 29.22
C PHE A 826 -3.45 -25.56 29.53
N PHE A 827 -2.37 -25.22 28.82
CA PHE A 827 -1.62 -23.99 29.00
C PHE A 827 -1.85 -23.12 27.76
N ASN A 828 -2.50 -21.97 27.91
CA ASN A 828 -2.61 -20.96 26.86
C ASN A 828 -2.07 -19.61 27.36
N GLY A 829 -0.74 -19.57 27.52
CA GLY A 829 -0.01 -18.43 28.09
C GLY A 829 -0.21 -18.24 29.60
N ASP A 830 0.36 -17.16 30.15
CA ASP A 830 0.31 -16.79 31.57
C ASP A 830 -1.11 -16.39 32.06
N SER A 831 -2.12 -16.45 31.19
CA SER A 831 -3.43 -15.83 31.38
C SER A 831 -4.59 -16.80 31.61
N GLN A 832 -4.48 -18.08 31.24
CA GLN A 832 -5.49 -19.09 31.54
C GLN A 832 -4.80 -20.43 31.79
N SER A 833 -5.00 -20.97 32.99
CA SER A 833 -4.43 -22.27 33.32
C SER A 833 -5.38 -23.01 34.28
N ASN A 834 -5.88 -24.16 33.83
CA ASN A 834 -6.48 -25.17 34.68
C ASN A 834 -5.40 -26.25 34.87
N VAL A 835 -4.44 -25.94 35.72
CA VAL A 835 -3.18 -26.69 35.84
C VAL A 835 -3.19 -27.48 37.12
N ARG A 836 -2.98 -28.79 36.99
CA ARG A 836 -2.66 -29.64 38.14
C ARG A 836 -1.16 -29.59 38.37
N VAL A 837 -0.74 -29.07 39.51
CA VAL A 837 0.67 -29.10 39.94
C VAL A 837 0.88 -30.45 40.61
N MET A 838 1.80 -31.26 40.07
CA MET A 838 2.08 -32.60 40.59
C MET A 838 3.54 -32.74 41.01
N TYR A 839 3.79 -33.45 42.10
CA TYR A 839 5.11 -33.88 42.52
C TYR A 839 5.11 -35.38 42.81
N SER A 840 6.30 -36.00 42.86
CA SER A 840 6.45 -37.39 43.25
C SER A 840 7.42 -37.50 44.43
N THR A 841 6.97 -38.08 45.53
CA THR A 841 7.80 -38.46 46.67
C THR A 841 7.65 -39.96 46.94
N LEU A 842 8.66 -40.55 47.57
CA LEU A 842 8.62 -41.90 48.12
C LEU A 842 8.90 -41.82 49.63
N GLU A 843 7.94 -41.26 50.37
CA GLU A 843 8.02 -41.22 51.83
C GLU A 843 7.91 -42.65 52.40
N SER A 844 8.91 -43.09 53.18
CA SER A 844 8.97 -44.39 53.89
C SER A 844 8.92 -45.65 53.00
N ALA A 845 9.75 -45.69 51.95
CA ALA A 845 9.79 -46.84 51.06
C ALA A 845 10.74 -47.94 51.54
N ASN A 846 10.22 -49.14 51.81
CA ASN A 846 11.03 -50.36 51.78
C ASN A 846 11.44 -50.68 50.34
N ALA A 847 12.45 -51.54 50.14
CA ALA A 847 12.97 -51.86 48.80
C ALA A 847 11.87 -52.31 47.81
N THR A 848 10.86 -53.03 48.28
CA THR A 848 9.73 -53.50 47.45
C THR A 848 8.83 -52.36 46.95
N THR A 849 8.50 -51.41 47.83
CA THR A 849 7.65 -50.25 47.46
C THR A 849 8.40 -49.27 46.56
N ALA A 850 9.71 -49.11 46.73
CA ALA A 850 10.53 -48.26 45.87
C ALA A 850 10.60 -48.75 44.42
N LEU A 851 10.61 -50.07 44.21
CA LEU A 851 10.63 -50.64 42.87
C LEU A 851 9.26 -50.59 42.19
N THR A 852 8.18 -50.77 42.95
CA THR A 852 6.83 -50.99 42.41
C THR A 852 5.94 -49.75 42.37
N ARG A 853 6.16 -48.76 43.26
CA ARG A 853 5.30 -47.59 43.40
C ARG A 853 6.00 -46.32 42.89
N TRP A 854 5.35 -45.61 41.97
CA TRP A 854 5.71 -44.25 41.56
C TRP A 854 4.43 -43.43 41.42
N GLU A 855 4.05 -42.76 42.50
CA GLU A 855 2.81 -41.98 42.53
C GLU A 855 3.11 -40.49 42.33
N TRP A 856 2.20 -39.84 41.60
CA TRP A 856 2.19 -38.40 41.40
C TRP A 856 1.01 -37.83 42.18
N ILE A 857 1.29 -36.96 43.14
CA ILE A 857 0.29 -36.29 43.98
C ILE A 857 0.13 -34.88 43.43
N GLY A 858 -1.10 -34.36 43.31
CA GLY A 858 -1.29 -32.97 42.86
C GLY A 858 -2.68 -32.38 43.05
N GLU A 859 -2.70 -31.06 43.25
CA GLU A 859 -3.90 -30.22 43.41
C GLU A 859 -4.18 -29.40 42.15
N ALA A 860 -5.46 -29.05 41.93
CA ALA A 860 -5.88 -28.24 40.78
C ALA A 860 -5.87 -26.75 41.16
N VAL A 861 -5.17 -25.93 40.39
CA VAL A 861 -5.13 -24.47 40.57
C VAL A 861 -5.75 -23.80 39.34
N THR A 862 -6.81 -23.01 39.54
CA THR A 862 -7.48 -22.22 38.49
C THR A 862 -7.12 -20.75 38.61
N ILE A 863 -6.58 -20.16 37.54
CA ILE A 863 -6.30 -18.72 37.44
C ILE A 863 -6.97 -18.17 36.17
N ASP A 864 -7.85 -17.17 36.31
CA ASP A 864 -8.55 -16.48 35.22
C ASP A 864 -8.17 -15.00 35.18
N SER A 865 -7.71 -14.51 34.03
CA SER A 865 -7.15 -13.15 33.87
C SER A 865 -7.97 -12.25 32.93
N TRP A 866 -9.20 -12.62 32.55
CA TRP A 866 -10.04 -11.83 31.64
C TRP A 866 -10.89 -10.73 32.32
N ALA A 867 -10.67 -10.47 33.61
CA ALA A 867 -11.37 -9.42 34.36
C ALA A 867 -11.29 -8.03 33.70
N TRP A 868 -10.24 -7.72 32.93
CA TRP A 868 -10.07 -6.44 32.24
C TRP A 868 -11.04 -6.22 31.06
N VAL A 869 -11.55 -7.28 30.42
CA VAL A 869 -12.58 -7.15 29.37
C VAL A 869 -13.91 -6.68 29.96
N HIS A 870 -14.24 -7.12 31.19
CA HIS A 870 -15.37 -6.58 31.94
C HIS A 870 -15.15 -5.11 32.34
N TRP A 871 -13.91 -4.65 32.57
CA TRP A 871 -13.59 -3.24 32.74
C TRP A 871 -13.80 -2.41 31.46
N GLY A 872 -13.52 -2.99 30.28
CA GLY A 872 -13.86 -2.38 28.99
C GLY A 872 -15.37 -2.15 28.84
N HIS A 873 -16.18 -3.17 29.14
CA HIS A 873 -17.65 -3.04 29.17
C HIS A 873 -18.13 -2.02 30.22
N LEU A 874 -17.52 -1.96 31.39
CA LEU A 874 -17.83 -0.98 32.44
C LEU A 874 -17.51 0.45 32.00
N TYR A 875 -16.37 0.69 31.34
CA TYR A 875 -16.01 1.99 30.78
C TYR A 875 -17.04 2.47 29.74
N PHE A 876 -17.46 1.59 28.84
CA PHE A 876 -18.50 1.93 27.85
C PHE A 876 -19.89 2.13 28.47
N GLY A 877 -20.21 1.37 29.53
CA GLY A 877 -21.40 1.59 30.34
C GLY A 877 -21.41 2.97 31.00
N LEU A 878 -20.31 3.35 31.65
CA LEU A 878 -20.13 4.66 32.27
C LEU A 878 -20.20 5.82 31.27
N GLN A 879 -19.64 5.65 30.07
CA GLN A 879 -19.70 6.67 29.03
C GLN A 879 -21.12 6.85 28.47
N THR A 880 -21.91 5.77 28.39
CA THR A 880 -23.32 5.83 28.01
C THR A 880 -24.17 6.52 29.10
N ILE A 881 -23.90 6.20 30.37
CA ILE A 881 -24.54 6.87 31.52
C ILE A 881 -24.22 8.37 31.52
N TYR A 882 -22.98 8.76 31.26
CA TYR A 882 -22.58 10.17 31.17
C TYR A 882 -23.33 10.92 30.05
N SER A 883 -23.44 10.34 28.84
CA SER A 883 -24.19 10.95 27.74
C SER A 883 -25.68 11.10 28.06
N LEU A 884 -26.29 10.12 28.76
CA LEU A 884 -27.68 10.20 29.21
C LEU A 884 -27.88 11.29 30.27
N ILE A 885 -26.94 11.46 31.20
CA ILE A 885 -26.97 12.54 32.20
C ILE A 885 -26.89 13.91 31.52
N VAL A 886 -25.98 14.10 30.55
CA VAL A 886 -25.87 15.35 29.79
C VAL A 886 -27.15 15.64 29.02
N LEU A 887 -27.74 14.64 28.36
CA LEU A 887 -29.01 14.78 27.66
C LEU A 887 -30.14 15.18 28.62
N PHE A 888 -30.20 14.56 29.81
CA PHE A 888 -31.18 14.90 30.83
C PHE A 888 -31.04 16.35 31.29
N PHE A 889 -29.83 16.84 31.56
CA PHE A 889 -29.58 18.23 31.94
C PHE A 889 -29.95 19.22 30.83
N VAL A 890 -29.60 18.92 29.57
CA VAL A 890 -29.95 19.77 28.42
C VAL A 890 -31.47 19.82 28.23
N THR A 891 -32.13 18.66 28.32
CA THR A 891 -33.59 18.55 28.19
C THR A 891 -34.31 19.29 29.31
N TYR A 892 -33.85 19.12 30.56
CA TYR A 892 -34.36 19.83 31.73
C TYR A 892 -34.20 21.35 31.59
N HIS A 893 -33.02 21.83 31.14
CA HIS A 893 -32.78 23.25 30.95
C HIS A 893 -33.63 23.84 29.80
N LYS A 894 -33.88 23.09 28.73
CA LYS A 894 -34.74 23.53 27.62
C LYS A 894 -36.22 23.55 28.01
N LEU A 895 -36.69 22.54 28.75
CA LEU A 895 -38.03 22.50 29.34
C LEU A 895 -38.27 23.70 30.26
N ARG A 896 -37.30 24.04 31.12
CA ARG A 896 -37.39 25.21 32.01
C ARG A 896 -37.43 26.54 31.24
N ALA A 897 -36.87 26.58 30.04
CA ALA A 897 -36.93 27.73 29.14
C ALA A 897 -38.20 27.75 28.25
N GLY A 898 -39.19 26.91 28.52
CA GLY A 898 -40.46 26.85 27.78
C GLY A 898 -40.33 26.29 26.36
N LYS A 899 -39.22 25.62 26.04
CA LYS A 899 -38.96 25.06 24.70
C LYS A 899 -38.92 23.54 24.78
N ILE A 900 -39.79 22.88 24.03
CA ILE A 900 -39.76 21.42 23.88
C ILE A 900 -38.66 21.09 22.87
N TRP A 901 -37.65 20.34 23.30
CA TRP A 901 -36.58 19.83 22.45
C TRP A 901 -36.50 18.31 22.62
N ILE A 902 -36.67 17.59 21.51
CA ILE A 902 -36.47 16.14 21.43
C ILE A 902 -35.17 15.96 20.66
N GLY A 903 -34.08 15.77 21.39
CA GLY A 903 -32.80 15.42 20.80
C GLY A 903 -32.60 13.92 20.72
N ASP A 904 -31.91 13.47 19.67
CA ASP A 904 -31.50 12.07 19.55
C ASP A 904 -30.36 11.79 20.55
N PRO A 905 -30.55 10.91 21.56
CA PRO A 905 -29.51 10.50 22.50
C PRO A 905 -28.24 9.96 21.80
N PHE A 906 -28.36 9.49 20.56
CA PHE A 906 -27.27 8.88 19.80
C PHE A 906 -26.50 9.86 18.92
N ALA A 907 -26.87 11.13 18.85
CA ALA A 907 -26.15 12.12 18.02
C ALA A 907 -24.68 12.34 18.44
N SER A 908 -24.32 12.03 19.69
CA SER A 908 -22.92 12.04 20.17
C SER A 908 -22.14 10.76 19.87
N VAL A 909 -22.81 9.70 19.42
CA VAL A 909 -22.19 8.48 18.92
C VAL A 909 -22.05 8.66 17.41
N SER A 910 -20.97 9.30 16.98
CA SER A 910 -20.70 9.43 15.55
C SER A 910 -20.70 8.04 14.90
N THR A 911 -21.07 7.95 13.63
CA THR A 911 -20.92 6.73 12.82
C THR A 911 -19.51 6.16 12.93
N THR A 912 -18.50 7.02 13.10
CA THR A 912 -17.10 6.66 13.42
C THR A 912 -16.97 5.91 14.74
N SER A 913 -17.66 6.34 15.81
CA SER A 913 -17.69 5.61 17.09
C SER A 913 -18.42 4.29 16.99
N LEU A 914 -19.47 4.18 16.17
CA LEU A 914 -20.20 2.92 15.94
C LEU A 914 -19.37 1.94 15.11
N VAL A 915 -18.60 2.42 14.15
CA VAL A 915 -17.65 1.61 13.36
C VAL A 915 -16.44 1.21 14.21
N ILE A 916 -15.91 2.08 15.07
CA ILE A 916 -14.83 1.71 16.00
C ILE A 916 -15.35 0.72 17.06
N ARG A 917 -16.57 0.90 17.58
CA ARG A 917 -17.23 -0.08 18.46
C ARG A 917 -17.46 -1.40 17.75
N GLY A 918 -17.95 -1.35 16.50
CA GLY A 918 -18.12 -2.51 15.63
C GLY A 918 -16.79 -3.21 15.36
N MET A 919 -15.70 -2.47 15.11
CA MET A 919 -14.36 -3.01 14.92
C MET A 919 -13.78 -3.58 16.20
N VAL A 920 -13.94 -2.94 17.36
CA VAL A 920 -13.43 -3.48 18.64
C VAL A 920 -14.20 -4.73 19.04
N VAL A 921 -15.53 -4.74 18.87
CA VAL A 921 -16.36 -5.94 19.12
C VAL A 921 -16.07 -7.03 18.09
N PHE A 922 -15.91 -6.68 16.81
CA PHE A 922 -15.59 -7.63 15.75
C PHE A 922 -14.17 -8.16 15.87
N ILE A 923 -13.18 -7.36 16.27
CA ILE A 923 -11.81 -7.81 16.55
C ILE A 923 -11.80 -8.68 17.80
N SER A 924 -12.55 -8.32 18.85
CA SER A 924 -12.67 -9.15 20.06
C SER A 924 -13.38 -10.48 19.76
N TRP A 925 -14.45 -10.46 18.95
CA TRP A 925 -15.19 -11.64 18.51
C TRP A 925 -14.42 -12.48 17.48
N TYR A 926 -13.64 -11.85 16.60
CA TYR A 926 -12.78 -12.53 15.63
C TYR A 926 -11.60 -13.19 16.35
N ILE A 927 -11.02 -12.54 17.38
CA ILE A 927 -10.03 -13.16 18.25
C ILE A 927 -10.69 -14.34 18.99
N ASP A 928 -11.83 -14.14 19.67
CA ASP A 928 -12.54 -15.21 20.40
C ASP A 928 -12.96 -16.39 19.49
N SER A 929 -13.49 -16.11 18.29
CA SER A 929 -13.92 -17.13 17.32
C SER A 929 -12.75 -17.83 16.63
N PHE A 930 -11.66 -17.13 16.34
CA PHE A 930 -10.45 -17.74 15.76
C PHE A 930 -9.79 -18.71 16.75
N TRP A 931 -9.94 -18.49 18.06
CA TRP A 931 -9.42 -19.38 19.11
C TRP A 931 -10.42 -20.46 19.55
N SER A 932 -11.73 -20.18 19.58
CA SER A 932 -12.79 -21.15 19.88
C SER A 932 -12.97 -22.20 18.76
N ILE A 933 -12.79 -21.81 17.49
CA ILE A 933 -12.84 -22.73 16.33
C ILE A 933 -11.61 -23.67 16.28
N ASN A 934 -10.44 -23.21 16.75
CA ASN A 934 -9.27 -24.09 16.88
C ASN A 934 -9.37 -25.06 18.07
N SER A 935 -10.12 -24.71 19.11
CA SER A 935 -10.45 -25.60 20.24
C SER A 935 -11.43 -26.71 19.83
N THR A 936 -12.47 -26.40 19.07
CA THR A 936 -13.48 -27.38 18.64
C THR A 936 -12.99 -28.34 17.56
N ARG A 937 -12.06 -27.95 16.67
CA ARG A 937 -11.46 -28.86 15.68
C ARG A 937 -10.56 -29.96 16.26
N CYS A 938 -10.07 -29.79 17.50
CA CYS A 938 -9.33 -30.85 18.19
C CYS A 938 -10.21 -31.79 19.02
N HIS A 939 -11.52 -31.52 19.13
CA HIS A 939 -12.46 -32.41 19.81
C HIS A 939 -12.92 -33.60 18.94
N GLU A 940 -12.73 -33.55 17.62
CA GLU A 940 -13.10 -34.62 16.67
C GLU A 940 -11.92 -35.49 16.16
N LEU A 941 -10.68 -35.22 16.60
CA LEU A 941 -9.52 -36.07 16.31
C LEU A 941 -9.01 -36.76 17.59
N ARG A 942 -9.90 -37.53 18.23
CA ARG A 942 -9.56 -38.52 19.23
C ARG A 942 -10.33 -39.81 19.02
#